data_AF-F4PTJ8-F1
#
_entry.id   AF-F4PTJ8-F1
#
_cell.length_a   1.000
_cell.length_b   1.000
_cell.length_c   1.000
_cell.angle_alpha   90.00
_cell.angle_beta   90.00
_cell.angle_gamma   90.00
#
_symmetry.space_group_name_H-M   'P 1'
#
loop_
_entity.id
_entity.type
_entity.pdbx_description
1 polymer ?
#
loop_
_entity_poly.entity_id
_entity_poly.type
_entity_poly.pdbx_seq_one_letter_code
_entity_poly.pdbx_strand_id
1 'polypeptide(L)'
;MVETLSIPFHRCFKNVVIRANILSYCSVLSSLAHKADLHAIQSKSSTGAFYKLKKKVPSYSSGANLIVLLSRVQPELWMVSRYALPWSFLKHYLTRSLFDRVDVIERSHVINAYCRHPNATLDTLIHLLDWSPDFVPDDSTLFDRVAERGHLDILKYLNNRYHNLVASCDAVDRASYNGHLEVLQYIFEHREGQAGSCLAMEGAAKKGHLNVLRLIHERYNQQETINPGAIILACKNGHLDVVKYLDQHQLDSGCNVSAMDYASAGGHLSVVQYLHSSRTEGCTTDAMDDASAGGHLSVVQYLHSSRSEGCTKKALISASFNGHFDVVQYLVETVLVKPGSEAIDRAATKGHMNILQYLAKRIIPSKNTITGAAMAGKIDIVRYLLQPTKTKSNHGCSPNTLKSVIESGNLEMATLLHQSIPGLKCPNSIDLVAQYCPQNIQLAKFLHVNRPTDGCTSLAMDYAAGYGSLELVTFLDKYRTEGCTIKAMIASSGSGHFDIVKYLDGNRKEGCSSAAMDEAAAQGHLDIVVYLDKHRKEGCTKRAIDSAAENGFFDIVKYLLENRSEGFSESAVKYATKNGHLGILSLLFKHRSVTDKWNFLEMKLAVNSGKLEIVKFIHDNVSEAKFTYHDMDQAAFDGSGAIQGACLNGHIKVLDYLLQNQCCKEWEFFSVLERASEFGFLPIVELLVNWWKTPGNAGSSPINIAFQKSFENAILDGYLTIARFLFENCLDRKPFDINEYDIQQLKERGRIAIIRYLNNNGKELGGGGGGGGGGGGGGGGGGGGGGGGGGGGGGGGGGDGDGDGGGILCIFVLCHLFTNF
;
A
#
# COMPACT_ATOMS: atom_id res chain seq x y z
N MET A 1 -0.40 -13.07 -47.15
CA MET A 1 -0.67 -14.03 -46.05
C MET A 1 -1.11 -13.35 -44.74
N VAL A 2 -1.74 -12.16 -44.77
CA VAL A 2 -2.24 -11.47 -43.54
C VAL A 2 -3.79 -11.39 -43.49
N GLU A 3 -4.51 -11.79 -44.56
CA GLU A 3 -5.97 -11.67 -44.62
C GLU A 3 -6.77 -12.89 -44.13
N THR A 4 -6.13 -14.00 -43.77
CA THR A 4 -6.86 -15.24 -43.39
C THR A 4 -7.02 -15.45 -41.87
N LEU A 5 -6.45 -14.58 -41.03
CA LEU A 5 -6.58 -14.64 -39.56
C LEU A 5 -7.67 -13.72 -38.97
N SER A 6 -8.21 -12.76 -39.72
CA SER A 6 -9.16 -11.76 -39.18
C SER A 6 -10.59 -12.27 -39.02
N ILE A 7 -11.06 -13.13 -39.93
CA ILE A 7 -12.43 -13.65 -39.95
C ILE A 7 -12.68 -14.69 -38.84
N PRO A 8 -11.76 -15.64 -38.55
CA PRO A 8 -11.92 -16.57 -37.43
C PRO A 8 -11.93 -15.84 -36.08
N PHE A 9 -11.09 -14.83 -35.90
CA PHE A 9 -11.02 -14.03 -34.67
C PHE A 9 -12.33 -13.25 -34.43
N HIS A 10 -12.88 -12.61 -35.47
CA HIS A 10 -14.18 -11.93 -35.40
C HIS A 10 -15.36 -12.90 -35.14
N ARG A 11 -15.34 -14.12 -35.69
CA ARG A 11 -16.35 -15.16 -35.40
C ARG A 11 -16.23 -15.70 -33.97
N CYS A 12 -15.01 -15.92 -33.48
CA CYS A 12 -14.76 -16.30 -32.09
C CYS A 12 -15.26 -15.23 -31.12
N PHE A 13 -15.00 -13.94 -31.36
CA PHE A 13 -15.47 -12.86 -30.48
C PHE A 13 -16.98 -12.54 -30.58
N LYS A 14 -17.63 -12.87 -31.70
CA LYS A 14 -19.10 -12.86 -31.80
C LYS A 14 -19.75 -13.96 -30.98
N ASN A 15 -19.01 -14.97 -30.56
CA ASN A 15 -19.51 -15.98 -29.65
C ASN A 15 -19.72 -15.36 -28.27
N VAL A 16 -20.98 -15.29 -27.83
CA VAL A 16 -21.40 -14.74 -26.54
C VAL A 16 -20.58 -15.33 -25.39
N VAL A 17 -20.12 -16.59 -25.50
CA VAL A 17 -19.31 -17.28 -24.50
C VAL A 17 -17.86 -16.77 -24.46
N ILE A 18 -17.24 -16.46 -25.61
CA ILE A 18 -15.87 -15.94 -25.65
C ILE A 18 -15.85 -14.47 -25.22
N ARG A 19 -16.85 -13.68 -25.65
CA ARG A 19 -17.09 -12.32 -25.14
C ARG A 19 -17.31 -12.33 -23.63
N ALA A 20 -18.14 -13.25 -23.12
CA ALA A 20 -18.35 -13.44 -21.69
C ALA A 20 -17.08 -13.92 -20.99
N ASN A 21 -16.25 -14.77 -21.60
CA ASN A 21 -15.02 -15.28 -20.97
C ASN A 21 -13.90 -14.24 -20.91
N ILE A 22 -13.76 -13.38 -21.91
CA ILE A 22 -12.77 -12.27 -21.92
C ILE A 22 -13.22 -11.16 -20.96
N LEU A 23 -14.52 -10.88 -20.90
CA LEU A 23 -15.10 -10.05 -19.85
C LEU A 23 -15.10 -10.75 -18.48
N SER A 24 -15.09 -12.09 -18.42
CA SER A 24 -14.90 -12.85 -17.19
C SER A 24 -13.44 -12.91 -16.74
N TYR A 25 -12.49 -12.67 -17.65
CA TYR A 25 -11.11 -12.41 -17.28
C TYR A 25 -10.99 -11.05 -16.58
N CYS A 26 -11.82 -10.07 -16.93
CA CYS A 26 -12.05 -8.87 -16.10
C CYS A 26 -12.80 -9.21 -14.79
N SER A 27 -13.59 -10.28 -14.78
CA SER A 27 -14.17 -10.91 -13.59
C SER A 27 -13.23 -11.90 -12.89
N VAL A 28 -11.91 -11.87 -13.10
CA VAL A 28 -10.98 -12.57 -12.20
C VAL A 28 -11.01 -11.95 -10.80
N LEU A 29 -11.53 -10.72 -10.64
CA LEU A 29 -12.00 -10.19 -9.35
C LEU A 29 -13.28 -10.89 -8.82
N SER A 30 -14.09 -11.49 -9.69
CA SER A 30 -15.21 -12.37 -9.33
C SER A 30 -14.78 -13.81 -9.03
N SER A 31 -13.52 -14.20 -9.21
CA SER A 31 -13.01 -15.50 -8.75
C SER A 31 -12.82 -15.56 -7.22
N LEU A 32 -12.99 -14.43 -6.53
CA LEU A 32 -13.20 -14.34 -5.07
C LEU A 32 -14.64 -14.64 -4.64
N ALA A 33 -15.58 -14.86 -5.57
CA ALA A 33 -16.95 -15.28 -5.28
C ALA A 33 -17.20 -16.68 -5.83
N HIS A 34 -17.30 -17.66 -4.92
CA HIS A 34 -17.42 -19.08 -5.21
C HIS A 34 -18.60 -19.43 -6.14
N LYS A 35 -18.35 -20.39 -7.04
CA LYS A 35 -19.30 -21.10 -7.90
C LYS A 35 -20.39 -21.83 -7.09
N ALA A 36 -21.53 -21.20 -6.90
CA ALA A 36 -22.85 -21.81 -6.81
C ALA A 36 -23.88 -20.70 -7.12
N ASP A 37 -25.03 -21.03 -7.68
CA ASP A 37 -26.19 -20.12 -7.89
C ASP A 37 -26.30 -19.28 -9.18
N LEU A 38 -25.49 -19.53 -10.21
CA LEU A 38 -25.75 -18.93 -11.54
C LEU A 38 -26.91 -19.58 -12.32
N HIS A 39 -27.43 -20.73 -11.88
CA HIS A 39 -28.54 -21.42 -12.53
C HIS A 39 -29.95 -21.00 -12.06
N ALA A 40 -30.07 -20.16 -11.02
CA ALA A 40 -31.36 -19.80 -10.43
C ALA A 40 -31.97 -18.48 -10.96
N ILE A 41 -31.24 -17.70 -11.78
CA ILE A 41 -31.59 -16.31 -12.08
C ILE A 41 -32.40 -16.15 -13.39
N GLN A 42 -32.58 -17.20 -14.19
CA GLN A 42 -33.25 -17.07 -15.50
C GLN A 42 -34.75 -17.34 -15.55
N SER A 43 -35.46 -17.58 -14.43
CA SER A 43 -36.92 -17.70 -14.53
C SER A 43 -37.70 -17.24 -13.30
N LYS A 44 -38.61 -16.30 -13.58
CA LYS A 44 -39.84 -15.94 -12.86
C LYS A 44 -39.75 -14.86 -11.78
N SER A 45 -40.54 -13.83 -12.07
CA SER A 45 -41.11 -12.82 -11.19
C SER A 45 -41.70 -13.41 -9.92
N SER A 46 -41.21 -12.99 -8.77
CA SER A 46 -42.00 -12.65 -7.59
C SER A 46 -41.05 -12.29 -6.44
N THR A 47 -41.48 -11.32 -5.66
CA THR A 47 -40.82 -10.58 -4.58
C THR A 47 -40.37 -11.41 -3.36
N GLY A 48 -40.21 -12.74 -3.49
CA GLY A 48 -39.85 -13.64 -2.39
C GLY A 48 -38.36 -14.07 -2.29
N ALA A 49 -37.56 -13.93 -3.36
CA ALA A 49 -36.16 -14.38 -3.35
C ALA A 49 -35.17 -13.39 -2.71
N PHE A 50 -35.55 -12.11 -2.59
CA PHE A 50 -34.73 -11.06 -1.98
C PHE A 50 -34.51 -11.25 -0.47
N TYR A 51 -35.37 -12.01 0.21
CA TYR A 51 -35.30 -12.19 1.67
C TYR A 51 -34.34 -13.31 2.13
N LYS A 52 -33.87 -14.18 1.23
CA LYS A 52 -32.97 -15.30 1.58
C LYS A 52 -31.48 -15.04 1.32
N LEU A 53 -31.12 -14.01 0.55
CA LEU A 53 -29.73 -13.65 0.24
C LEU A 53 -29.02 -12.81 1.33
N LYS A 54 -29.73 -12.38 2.38
CA LYS A 54 -29.19 -11.50 3.42
C LYS A 54 -28.40 -12.21 4.53
N LYS A 55 -28.32 -13.55 4.53
CA LYS A 55 -27.78 -14.34 5.66
C LYS A 55 -26.39 -14.96 5.48
N LYS A 56 -25.65 -14.69 4.39
CA LYS A 56 -24.36 -15.38 4.12
C LYS A 56 -23.26 -14.54 3.43
N VAL A 57 -23.12 -13.25 3.75
CA VAL A 57 -21.99 -12.44 3.24
C VAL A 57 -21.37 -11.63 4.41
N PRO A 58 -20.05 -11.73 4.65
CA PRO A 58 -19.36 -10.86 5.61
C PRO A 58 -19.43 -9.40 5.17
N SER A 59 -19.49 -8.51 6.15
CA SER A 59 -19.64 -7.07 6.00
C SER A 59 -18.49 -6.42 5.21
N TYR A 60 -18.67 -6.27 3.90
CA TYR A 60 -18.08 -5.15 3.17
C TYR A 60 -19.18 -4.11 2.95
N SER A 61 -18.94 -2.93 3.52
CA SER A 61 -19.77 -1.76 3.34
C SER A 61 -19.93 -1.46 1.85
N SER A 62 -21.19 -1.31 1.44
CA SER A 62 -21.68 -0.80 0.14
C SER A 62 -21.75 -1.77 -1.07
N GLY A 63 -22.62 -2.77 -0.99
CA GLY A 63 -23.18 -3.43 -2.20
C GLY A 63 -23.88 -2.46 -3.17
N ALA A 64 -24.29 -1.28 -2.71
CA ALA A 64 -24.79 -0.20 -3.55
C ALA A 64 -23.68 0.51 -4.35
N ASN A 65 -22.44 0.59 -3.83
CA ASN A 65 -21.32 1.14 -4.59
C ASN A 65 -20.81 0.14 -5.63
N LEU A 66 -20.93 -1.17 -5.39
CA LEU A 66 -20.55 -2.16 -6.41
C LEU A 66 -21.50 -2.13 -7.61
N ILE A 67 -22.80 -1.93 -7.40
CA ILE A 67 -23.79 -1.79 -8.49
C ILE A 67 -23.63 -0.44 -9.22
N VAL A 68 -23.27 0.63 -8.52
CA VAL A 68 -22.99 1.95 -9.13
C VAL A 68 -21.63 1.99 -9.85
N LEU A 69 -20.63 1.23 -9.38
CA LEU A 69 -19.38 0.99 -10.10
C LEU A 69 -19.63 0.10 -11.32
N LEU A 70 -20.40 -0.99 -11.18
CA LEU A 70 -20.75 -1.90 -12.28
C LEU A 70 -21.66 -1.27 -13.34
N SER A 71 -22.53 -0.31 -12.96
CA SER A 71 -23.34 0.47 -13.90
C SER A 71 -22.55 1.55 -14.64
N ARG A 72 -21.31 1.83 -14.20
CA ARG A 72 -20.36 2.76 -14.84
C ARG A 72 -19.26 2.07 -15.64
N VAL A 73 -19.16 0.73 -15.60
CA VAL A 73 -18.17 0.03 -16.43
C VAL A 73 -18.73 -0.09 -17.84
N GLN A 74 -18.20 0.71 -18.77
CA GLN A 74 -18.35 0.50 -20.22
C GLN A 74 -17.17 -0.36 -20.70
N PRO A 75 -17.26 -1.71 -20.65
CA PRO A 75 -16.14 -2.58 -21.03
C PRO A 75 -15.70 -2.36 -22.48
N GLU A 76 -16.58 -1.84 -23.34
CA GLU A 76 -16.30 -1.47 -24.72
C GLU A 76 -15.19 -0.41 -24.85
N LEU A 77 -15.15 0.58 -23.96
CA LEU A 77 -14.11 1.62 -23.95
C LEU A 77 -12.77 1.08 -23.46
N TRP A 78 -12.79 0.18 -22.48
CA TRP A 78 -11.57 -0.41 -21.93
C TRP A 78 -10.86 -1.29 -22.95
N MET A 79 -11.57 -1.84 -23.94
CA MET A 79 -10.93 -2.58 -25.03
C MET A 79 -9.97 -1.71 -25.86
N VAL A 80 -10.27 -0.42 -25.96
CA VAL A 80 -9.44 0.55 -26.66
C VAL A 80 -8.11 0.72 -25.90
N SER A 81 -8.15 1.11 -24.64
CA SER A 81 -6.94 1.45 -23.87
C SER A 81 -6.17 0.25 -23.31
N ARG A 82 -6.86 -0.84 -22.94
CA ARG A 82 -6.24 -2.02 -22.29
C ARG A 82 -5.58 -2.98 -23.27
N TYR A 83 -6.09 -3.05 -24.50
CA TYR A 83 -5.62 -4.01 -25.50
C TYR A 83 -5.12 -3.34 -26.79
N ALA A 84 -5.38 -2.04 -26.99
CA ALA A 84 -5.07 -1.28 -28.21
C ALA A 84 -5.43 -2.05 -29.50
N LEU A 85 -6.69 -2.48 -29.58
CA LEU A 85 -7.16 -3.23 -30.74
C LEU A 85 -7.19 -2.33 -31.99
N PRO A 86 -6.92 -2.88 -33.19
CA PRO A 86 -7.02 -2.11 -34.43
C PRO A 86 -8.44 -1.58 -34.69
N TRP A 87 -8.54 -0.47 -35.44
CA TRP A 87 -9.81 0.16 -35.77
C TRP A 87 -10.78 -0.77 -36.49
N SER A 88 -10.27 -1.65 -37.35
CA SER A 88 -11.06 -2.67 -38.04
C SER A 88 -11.94 -3.49 -37.08
N PHE A 89 -11.49 -3.67 -35.84
CA PHE A 89 -12.24 -4.31 -34.77
C PHE A 89 -13.07 -3.30 -33.96
N LEU A 90 -12.47 -2.19 -33.53
CA LEU A 90 -13.10 -1.22 -32.63
C LEU A 90 -14.34 -0.54 -33.23
N LYS A 91 -14.38 -0.31 -34.55
CA LYS A 91 -15.49 0.34 -35.26
C LYS A 91 -16.86 -0.33 -35.04
N HIS A 92 -16.87 -1.62 -34.70
CA HIS A 92 -18.10 -2.37 -34.44
C HIS A 92 -18.67 -2.14 -33.04
N TYR A 93 -17.88 -1.58 -32.12
CA TYR A 93 -18.24 -1.36 -30.72
C TYR A 93 -18.35 0.12 -30.37
N LEU A 94 -17.54 0.98 -31.02
CA LEU A 94 -17.59 2.44 -30.90
C LEU A 94 -18.73 3.04 -31.75
N THR A 95 -19.96 2.70 -31.38
CA THR A 95 -21.18 3.16 -32.08
C THR A 95 -21.55 4.60 -31.71
N ARG A 96 -22.39 5.26 -32.52
CA ARG A 96 -22.92 6.58 -32.21
C ARG A 96 -23.71 6.60 -30.89
N SER A 97 -24.45 5.53 -30.61
CA SER A 97 -25.15 5.37 -29.33
C SER A 97 -24.21 5.30 -28.12
N LEU A 98 -22.99 4.77 -28.27
CA LEU A 98 -21.99 4.83 -27.21
C LEU A 98 -21.43 6.25 -27.07
N PHE A 99 -21.14 6.92 -28.19
CA PHE A 99 -20.69 8.32 -28.20
C PHE A 99 -21.65 9.24 -27.44
N ASP A 100 -22.97 9.12 -27.66
CA ASP A 100 -23.96 9.99 -27.01
C ASP A 100 -24.13 9.72 -25.50
N ARG A 101 -23.66 8.56 -25.00
CA ARG A 101 -23.79 8.15 -23.58
C ARG A 101 -22.54 8.43 -22.74
N VAL A 102 -21.40 8.62 -23.38
CA VAL A 102 -20.09 8.76 -22.72
C VAL A 102 -19.67 10.21 -22.84
N ASP A 103 -19.29 10.80 -21.71
CA ASP A 103 -18.84 12.20 -21.69
C ASP A 103 -17.48 12.38 -22.37
N VAL A 104 -17.17 13.63 -22.72
CA VAL A 104 -15.94 13.98 -23.45
C VAL A 104 -14.68 13.67 -22.64
N ILE A 105 -14.76 13.74 -21.31
CA ILE A 105 -13.63 13.51 -20.40
C ILE A 105 -13.25 12.02 -20.42
N GLU A 106 -14.23 11.13 -20.29
CA GLU A 106 -14.02 9.68 -20.31
C GLU A 106 -13.52 9.21 -21.69
N ARG A 107 -14.05 9.77 -22.79
CA ARG A 107 -13.52 9.50 -24.15
C ARG A 107 -12.06 9.95 -24.28
N SER A 108 -11.75 11.16 -23.80
CA SER A 108 -10.39 11.71 -23.87
C SER A 108 -9.41 10.88 -23.05
N HIS A 109 -9.80 10.42 -21.86
CA HIS A 109 -8.98 9.54 -21.03
C HIS A 109 -8.66 8.21 -21.73
N VAL A 110 -9.65 7.61 -22.41
CA VAL A 110 -9.48 6.34 -23.14
C VAL A 110 -8.55 6.51 -24.33
N ILE A 111 -8.69 7.60 -25.10
CA ILE A 111 -7.81 7.92 -26.23
C ILE A 111 -6.39 8.19 -25.74
N ASN A 112 -6.23 8.94 -24.63
CA ASN A 112 -4.93 9.16 -24.01
C ASN A 112 -4.28 7.85 -23.54
N ALA A 113 -5.04 6.97 -22.90
CA ALA A 113 -4.55 5.67 -22.49
C ALA A 113 -4.20 4.76 -23.69
N TYR A 114 -4.92 4.86 -24.81
CA TYR A 114 -4.59 4.18 -26.05
C TYR A 114 -3.24 4.62 -26.61
N CYS A 115 -2.99 5.92 -26.71
CA CYS A 115 -1.71 6.47 -27.17
C CYS A 115 -0.50 5.99 -26.33
N ARG A 116 -0.74 5.63 -25.06
CA ARG A 116 0.27 5.12 -24.11
C ARG A 116 0.53 3.62 -24.22
N HIS A 117 -0.25 2.91 -25.04
CA HIS A 117 -0.19 1.45 -25.13
C HIS A 117 0.91 0.99 -26.11
N PRO A 118 1.68 -0.08 -25.82
CA PRO A 118 2.74 -0.57 -26.72
C PRO A 118 2.28 -0.94 -28.14
N ASN A 119 1.03 -1.36 -28.30
CA ASN A 119 0.45 -1.76 -29.60
C ASN A 119 -0.35 -0.64 -30.30
N ALA A 120 -0.25 0.61 -29.84
CA ALA A 120 -0.96 1.71 -30.47
C ALA A 120 -0.46 1.94 -31.90
N THR A 121 -1.39 2.21 -32.81
CA THR A 121 -1.13 2.53 -34.21
C THR A 121 -1.75 3.88 -34.58
N LEU A 122 -1.08 4.64 -35.45
CA LEU A 122 -1.57 5.92 -35.96
C LEU A 122 -2.91 5.78 -36.70
N ASP A 123 -3.07 4.75 -37.52
CA ASP A 123 -4.32 4.48 -38.25
C ASP A 123 -5.54 4.44 -37.33
N THR A 124 -5.42 3.68 -36.25
CA THR A 124 -6.51 3.55 -35.29
C THR A 124 -6.69 4.81 -34.45
N LEU A 125 -5.61 5.54 -34.14
CA LEU A 125 -5.71 6.84 -33.47
C LEU A 125 -6.50 7.84 -34.33
N ILE A 126 -6.20 7.96 -35.62
CA ILE A 126 -6.92 8.86 -36.54
C ILE A 126 -8.42 8.57 -36.48
N HIS A 127 -8.80 7.31 -36.56
CA HIS A 127 -10.20 6.94 -36.48
C HIS A 127 -10.85 7.14 -35.10
N LEU A 128 -10.10 6.97 -34.01
CA LEU A 128 -10.57 7.33 -32.67
C LEU A 128 -10.81 8.84 -32.53
N LEU A 129 -9.98 9.66 -33.18
CA LEU A 129 -10.14 11.11 -33.24
C LEU A 129 -11.30 11.54 -34.16
N ASP A 130 -11.57 10.79 -35.24
CA ASP A 130 -12.78 10.98 -36.05
C ASP A 130 -14.05 10.63 -35.26
N TRP A 131 -13.97 9.59 -34.41
CA TRP A 131 -15.06 9.20 -33.52
C TRP A 131 -15.29 10.21 -32.40
N SER A 132 -14.24 10.84 -31.86
CA SER A 132 -14.30 11.92 -30.87
C SER A 132 -13.63 13.20 -31.39
N PRO A 133 -14.32 13.98 -32.26
CA PRO A 133 -13.73 15.17 -32.89
C PRO A 133 -13.46 16.31 -31.89
N ASP A 134 -14.11 16.26 -30.73
CA ASP A 134 -13.97 17.18 -29.60
C ASP A 134 -12.83 16.80 -28.63
N PHE A 135 -12.01 15.80 -28.98
CA PHE A 135 -10.86 15.39 -28.19
C PHE A 135 -9.86 16.55 -28.02
N VAL A 136 -9.60 16.88 -26.75
CA VAL A 136 -8.53 17.77 -26.32
C VAL A 136 -7.63 16.97 -25.38
N PRO A 137 -6.30 16.90 -25.64
CA PRO A 137 -5.37 16.30 -24.69
C PRO A 137 -5.47 16.97 -23.32
N ASP A 138 -5.95 16.25 -22.31
CA ASP A 138 -6.04 16.70 -20.91
C ASP A 138 -4.75 16.42 -20.12
N ASP A 139 -4.01 15.37 -20.53
CA ASP A 139 -2.76 14.93 -19.92
C ASP A 139 -1.57 15.71 -20.50
N SER A 140 -1.02 16.62 -19.71
CA SER A 140 0.21 17.35 -20.05
C SER A 140 1.42 16.43 -20.29
N THR A 141 1.38 15.19 -19.81
CA THR A 141 2.43 14.18 -19.99
C THR A 141 2.19 13.25 -21.19
N LEU A 142 1.10 13.43 -21.95
CA LEU A 142 0.78 12.59 -23.11
C LEU A 142 1.97 12.51 -24.08
N PHE A 143 2.62 13.64 -24.35
CA PHE A 143 3.79 13.70 -25.22
C PHE A 143 4.92 12.80 -24.69
N ASP A 144 5.26 12.95 -23.41
CA ASP A 144 6.32 12.20 -22.75
C ASP A 144 6.05 10.69 -22.76
N ARG A 145 4.78 10.29 -22.59
CA ARG A 145 4.38 8.88 -22.58
C ARG A 145 4.34 8.26 -23.97
N VAL A 146 3.98 9.02 -25.00
CA VAL A 146 4.08 8.57 -26.39
C VAL A 146 5.56 8.41 -26.78
N ALA A 147 6.42 9.35 -26.35
CA ALA A 147 7.86 9.26 -26.53
C ALA A 147 8.47 8.05 -25.81
N GLU A 148 8.02 7.75 -24.58
CA GLU A 148 8.39 6.54 -23.82
C GLU A 148 8.12 5.23 -24.57
N ARG A 149 7.10 5.19 -25.44
CA ARG A 149 6.72 3.99 -26.21
C ARG A 149 7.36 3.91 -27.59
N GLY A 150 7.96 4.99 -28.08
CA GLY A 150 8.61 5.00 -29.39
C GLY A 150 7.66 5.24 -30.58
N HIS A 151 6.43 5.68 -30.34
CA HIS A 151 5.42 5.87 -31.40
C HIS A 151 5.63 7.17 -32.16
N LEU A 152 6.64 7.21 -33.03
CA LEU A 152 7.06 8.40 -33.78
C LEU A 152 5.94 8.97 -34.68
N ASP A 153 5.18 8.11 -35.33
CA ASP A 153 4.09 8.44 -36.24
C ASP A 153 2.93 9.12 -35.50
N ILE A 154 2.51 8.56 -34.37
CA ILE A 154 1.52 9.13 -33.45
C ILE A 154 2.02 10.46 -32.89
N LEU A 155 3.29 10.51 -32.46
CA LEU A 155 3.89 11.70 -31.89
C LEU A 155 3.92 12.86 -32.90
N LYS A 156 4.36 12.60 -34.14
CA LYS A 156 4.33 13.56 -35.26
C LYS A 156 2.92 14.07 -35.52
N TYR A 157 1.94 13.16 -35.59
CA TYR A 157 0.55 13.51 -35.87
C TYR A 157 -0.06 14.39 -34.76
N LEU A 158 0.10 13.99 -33.49
CA LEU A 158 -0.41 14.74 -32.36
C LEU A 158 0.25 16.12 -32.25
N ASN A 159 1.57 16.21 -32.49
CA ASN A 159 2.31 17.47 -32.43
C ASN A 159 1.85 18.46 -33.52
N ASN A 160 1.58 17.98 -34.74
CA ASN A 160 1.08 18.82 -35.84
C ASN A 160 -0.38 19.26 -35.63
N ARG A 161 -1.19 18.44 -34.98
CA ARG A 161 -2.62 18.72 -34.74
C ARG A 161 -2.84 19.60 -33.50
N TYR A 162 -2.04 19.42 -32.45
CA TYR A 162 -2.19 20.08 -31.16
C TYR A 162 -0.92 20.86 -30.79
N HIS A 163 -0.84 22.11 -31.22
CA HIS A 163 0.32 23.01 -31.00
C HIS A 163 0.66 23.28 -29.52
N ASN A 164 -0.24 22.96 -28.58
CA ASN A 164 -0.08 23.17 -27.14
C ASN A 164 0.57 21.99 -26.40
N LEU A 165 0.91 20.88 -27.07
CA LEU A 165 1.60 19.77 -26.42
C LEU A 165 3.04 20.17 -26.11
N VAL A 166 3.37 20.25 -24.81
CA VAL A 166 4.70 20.57 -24.31
C VAL A 166 5.45 19.26 -24.08
N ALA A 167 6.59 19.08 -24.74
CA ALA A 167 7.54 18.06 -24.34
C ALA A 167 8.20 18.51 -23.04
N SER A 168 8.39 17.63 -22.07
CA SER A 168 9.24 17.92 -20.91
C SER A 168 10.63 17.27 -21.08
N CYS A 169 11.59 17.55 -20.18
CA CYS A 169 12.86 16.82 -20.15
C CYS A 169 12.64 15.30 -19.99
N ASP A 170 11.55 14.95 -19.31
CA ASP A 170 11.05 13.60 -19.01
C ASP A 170 10.69 12.80 -20.29
N ALA A 171 10.35 13.46 -21.41
CA ALA A 171 10.20 12.81 -22.71
C ALA A 171 11.53 12.27 -23.24
N VAL A 172 12.58 13.09 -23.15
CA VAL A 172 13.93 12.74 -23.61
C VAL A 172 14.49 11.63 -22.74
N ASP A 173 14.35 11.73 -21.42
CA ASP A 173 14.86 10.73 -20.48
C ASP A 173 14.23 9.35 -20.71
N ARG A 174 12.90 9.29 -20.87
CA ARG A 174 12.17 8.03 -21.10
C ARG A 174 12.41 7.43 -22.49
N ALA A 175 12.47 8.26 -23.53
CA ALA A 175 12.83 7.80 -24.86
C ALA A 175 14.28 7.28 -24.91
N SER A 176 15.18 7.91 -24.15
CA SER A 176 16.58 7.49 -24.05
C SER A 176 16.74 6.17 -23.32
N TYR A 177 16.01 5.98 -22.21
CA TYR A 177 15.99 4.73 -21.47
C TYR A 177 15.47 3.55 -22.31
N ASN A 178 14.52 3.76 -23.22
CA ASN A 178 13.96 2.70 -24.08
C ASN A 178 14.62 2.58 -25.46
N GLY A 179 15.60 3.44 -25.78
CA GLY A 179 16.38 3.33 -27.02
C GLY A 179 15.69 3.88 -28.26
N HIS A 180 14.72 4.78 -28.12
CA HIS A 180 13.93 5.32 -29.23
C HIS A 180 14.66 6.44 -29.98
N LEU A 181 15.69 6.08 -30.75
CA LEU A 181 16.57 7.02 -31.47
C LEU A 181 15.80 7.99 -32.38
N GLU A 182 14.86 7.48 -33.19
CA GLU A 182 14.13 8.30 -34.16
C GLU A 182 13.20 9.32 -33.49
N VAL A 183 12.62 8.95 -32.34
CA VAL A 183 11.82 9.86 -31.52
C VAL A 183 12.70 10.98 -30.96
N LEU A 184 13.89 10.65 -30.47
CA LEU A 184 14.84 11.65 -29.98
C LEU A 184 15.33 12.59 -31.09
N GLN A 185 15.65 12.08 -32.28
CA GLN A 185 16.01 12.90 -33.43
C GLN A 185 14.89 13.89 -33.76
N TYR A 186 13.64 13.42 -33.82
CA TYR A 186 12.49 14.27 -34.07
C TYR A 186 12.31 15.36 -32.99
N ILE A 187 12.41 14.99 -31.70
CA ILE A 187 12.31 15.95 -30.59
C ILE A 187 13.41 17.02 -30.70
N PHE A 188 14.66 16.63 -30.99
CA PHE A 188 15.79 17.55 -31.11
C PHE A 188 15.80 18.40 -32.39
N GLU A 189 15.10 17.99 -33.44
CA GLU A 189 14.94 18.78 -34.67
C GLU A 189 13.85 19.85 -34.55
N HIS A 190 12.78 19.59 -33.80
CA HIS A 190 11.58 20.43 -33.79
C HIS A 190 11.45 21.31 -32.53
N ARG A 191 12.32 21.15 -31.53
CA ARG A 191 12.26 21.89 -30.25
C ARG A 191 13.65 22.40 -29.86
N GLU A 192 14.01 23.60 -30.30
CA GLU A 192 15.24 24.27 -29.86
C GLU A 192 15.19 24.51 -28.34
N GLY A 193 16.22 24.07 -27.61
CA GLY A 193 16.36 24.26 -26.15
C GLY A 193 15.81 23.14 -25.25
N GLN A 194 15.25 22.07 -25.82
CA GLN A 194 14.77 20.91 -25.05
C GLN A 194 15.93 19.99 -24.64
N ALA A 195 16.43 20.15 -23.41
CA ALA A 195 17.45 19.27 -22.85
C ALA A 195 16.85 18.12 -22.04
N GLY A 196 17.33 16.88 -22.26
CA GLY A 196 17.16 15.79 -21.31
C GLY A 196 17.94 16.10 -20.03
N SER A 197 17.56 15.46 -18.93
CA SER A 197 18.33 15.55 -17.69
C SER A 197 19.55 14.63 -17.77
N CYS A 198 20.39 14.61 -16.73
CA CYS A 198 21.46 13.61 -16.59
C CYS A 198 20.93 12.16 -16.69
N LEU A 199 19.65 11.93 -16.41
CA LEU A 199 19.00 10.62 -16.47
C LEU A 199 18.91 10.07 -17.90
N ALA A 200 18.91 10.90 -18.93
CA ALA A 200 18.89 10.44 -20.32
C ALA A 200 20.13 9.60 -20.67
N MET A 201 21.33 10.11 -20.32
CA MET A 201 22.58 9.38 -20.55
C MET A 201 22.70 8.16 -19.66
N GLU A 202 22.33 8.27 -18.38
CA GLU A 202 22.34 7.13 -17.45
C GLU A 202 21.39 6.01 -17.91
N GLY A 203 20.18 6.36 -18.35
CA GLY A 203 19.20 5.41 -18.85
C GLY A 203 19.68 4.70 -20.11
N ALA A 204 20.23 5.46 -21.06
CA ALA A 204 20.83 4.90 -22.27
C ALA A 204 22.03 3.99 -21.94
N ALA A 205 22.88 4.39 -20.99
CA ALA A 205 24.05 3.63 -20.57
C ALA A 205 23.67 2.34 -19.84
N LYS A 206 22.67 2.40 -18.95
CA LYS A 206 22.12 1.25 -18.21
C LYS A 206 21.50 0.19 -19.13
N LYS A 207 20.98 0.59 -20.29
CA LYS A 207 20.29 -0.29 -21.25
C LYS A 207 21.14 -0.65 -22.48
N GLY A 208 22.34 -0.07 -22.60
CA GLY A 208 23.26 -0.36 -23.69
C GLY A 208 22.89 0.32 -25.01
N HIS A 209 22.17 1.45 -24.97
CA HIS A 209 21.73 2.15 -26.17
C HIS A 209 22.81 3.11 -26.70
N LEU A 210 23.88 2.55 -27.28
CA LEU A 210 25.03 3.32 -27.77
C LEU A 210 24.65 4.44 -28.75
N ASN A 211 23.77 4.18 -29.72
CA ASN A 211 23.39 5.18 -30.72
C ASN A 211 22.62 6.36 -30.11
N VAL A 212 21.79 6.09 -29.11
CA VAL A 212 21.08 7.14 -28.34
C VAL A 212 22.07 7.94 -27.53
N LEU A 213 22.99 7.28 -26.84
CA LEU A 213 24.03 7.92 -26.05
C LEU A 213 24.93 8.81 -26.94
N ARG A 214 25.28 8.36 -28.14
CA ARG A 214 25.99 9.14 -29.15
C ARG A 214 25.23 10.40 -29.56
N LEU A 215 23.95 10.25 -29.90
CA LEU A 215 23.10 11.38 -30.29
C LEU A 215 23.02 12.44 -29.18
N ILE A 216 22.83 12.00 -27.94
CA ILE A 216 22.77 12.86 -26.76
C ILE A 216 24.13 13.55 -26.57
N HIS A 217 25.24 12.80 -26.60
CA HIS A 217 26.59 13.34 -26.45
C HIS A 217 26.93 14.41 -27.52
N GLU A 218 26.63 14.14 -28.80
CA GLU A 218 26.89 15.08 -29.91
C GLU A 218 26.11 16.39 -29.77
N ARG A 219 24.92 16.36 -29.16
CA ARG A 219 24.03 17.53 -29.01
C ARG A 219 24.28 18.34 -27.73
N TYR A 220 24.70 17.72 -26.63
CA TYR A 220 24.86 18.38 -25.32
C TYR A 220 26.29 18.84 -25.01
N ASN A 221 27.15 19.00 -26.02
CA ASN A 221 28.57 19.36 -25.88
C ASN A 221 28.85 20.82 -25.38
N GLN A 222 27.97 21.36 -24.53
CA GLN A 222 28.16 22.58 -23.72
C GLN A 222 28.07 22.22 -22.22
N GLN A 223 29.11 21.53 -21.76
CA GLN A 223 29.75 21.59 -20.43
C GLN A 223 29.05 21.29 -19.08
N GLU A 224 27.77 20.96 -18.92
CA GLU A 224 27.21 20.82 -17.54
C GLU A 224 26.36 19.58 -17.16
N THR A 225 26.07 18.62 -18.05
CA THR A 225 25.08 17.55 -17.72
C THR A 225 25.61 16.10 -17.68
N ILE A 226 26.92 15.89 -17.74
CA ILE A 226 27.46 14.52 -17.77
C ILE A 226 27.67 14.03 -16.34
N ASN A 227 26.71 13.25 -15.84
CA ASN A 227 26.82 12.63 -14.53
C ASN A 227 27.91 11.53 -14.55
N PRO A 228 28.91 11.61 -13.66
CA PRO A 228 29.88 10.54 -13.36
C PRO A 228 29.32 9.10 -13.33
N GLY A 229 28.05 8.91 -12.94
CA GLY A 229 27.43 7.59 -12.74
C GLY A 229 27.13 6.76 -14.00
N ALA A 230 27.12 7.34 -15.20
CA ALA A 230 26.72 6.63 -16.42
C ALA A 230 27.64 5.45 -16.77
N ILE A 231 28.96 5.60 -16.59
CA ILE A 231 29.93 4.53 -16.85
C ILE A 231 29.77 3.36 -15.88
N ILE A 232 29.49 3.64 -14.61
CA ILE A 232 29.25 2.60 -13.59
C ILE A 232 28.02 1.77 -13.95
N LEU A 233 26.94 2.43 -14.39
CA LEU A 233 25.72 1.74 -14.81
C LEU A 233 25.94 0.87 -16.05
N ALA A 234 26.73 1.32 -17.02
CA ALA A 234 27.12 0.52 -18.18
C ALA A 234 27.96 -0.70 -17.77
N CYS A 235 28.91 -0.52 -16.85
CA CYS A 235 29.74 -1.60 -16.30
C CYS A 235 28.90 -2.65 -15.57
N LYS A 236 27.98 -2.21 -14.71
CA LYS A 236 27.07 -3.08 -13.94
C LYS A 236 26.16 -3.95 -14.82
N ASN A 237 25.80 -3.49 -16.01
CA ASN A 237 24.91 -4.21 -16.94
C ASN A 237 25.67 -4.84 -18.13
N GLY A 238 27.00 -4.72 -18.17
CA GLY A 238 27.83 -5.44 -19.14
C GLY A 238 27.90 -4.81 -20.53
N HIS A 239 27.57 -3.53 -20.69
CA HIS A 239 27.53 -2.85 -21.98
C HIS A 239 28.91 -2.33 -22.39
N LEU A 240 29.79 -3.24 -22.83
CA LEU A 240 31.19 -2.94 -23.18
C LEU A 240 31.34 -1.85 -24.25
N ASP A 241 30.47 -1.84 -25.24
CA ASP A 241 30.45 -0.86 -26.33
C ASP A 241 30.17 0.56 -25.81
N VAL A 242 29.23 0.70 -24.88
CA VAL A 242 28.97 1.95 -24.16
C VAL A 242 30.15 2.33 -23.27
N VAL A 243 30.72 1.39 -22.51
CA VAL A 243 31.89 1.64 -21.66
C VAL A 243 33.06 2.19 -22.48
N LYS A 244 33.39 1.53 -23.61
CA LYS A 244 34.42 1.99 -24.55
C LYS A 244 34.15 3.39 -25.08
N TYR A 245 32.90 3.68 -25.43
CA TYR A 245 32.54 5.00 -25.95
C TYR A 245 32.70 6.10 -24.90
N LEU A 246 32.20 5.88 -23.68
CA LEU A 246 32.32 6.84 -22.58
C LEU A 246 33.79 7.09 -22.20
N ASP A 247 34.59 6.03 -22.17
CA ASP A 247 36.03 6.07 -21.87
C ASP A 247 36.83 6.84 -22.95
N GLN A 248 36.59 6.56 -24.24
CA GLN A 248 37.26 7.24 -25.35
C GLN A 248 36.99 8.74 -25.43
N HIS A 249 35.83 9.19 -24.93
CA HIS A 249 35.42 10.59 -24.97
C HIS A 249 35.66 11.33 -23.65
N GLN A 250 36.42 10.74 -22.71
CA GLN A 250 36.73 11.33 -21.40
C GLN A 250 35.47 11.69 -20.58
N LEU A 251 34.40 10.90 -20.74
CA LEU A 251 33.13 11.03 -20.01
C LEU A 251 33.07 10.11 -18.78
N ASP A 252 34.25 9.78 -18.27
CA ASP A 252 34.54 8.75 -17.30
C ASP A 252 34.92 9.34 -15.92
N SER A 253 34.64 10.62 -15.68
CA SER A 253 34.98 11.33 -14.44
C SER A 253 34.41 10.68 -13.15
N GLY A 254 33.49 9.73 -13.28
CA GLY A 254 32.98 8.89 -12.19
C GLY A 254 33.49 7.47 -12.12
N CYS A 255 34.38 7.05 -13.02
CA CYS A 255 34.96 5.73 -12.97
C CYS A 255 35.86 5.60 -11.74
N ASN A 256 35.48 4.71 -10.83
CA ASN A 256 36.23 4.39 -9.62
C ASN A 256 36.32 2.87 -9.46
N VAL A 257 36.96 2.39 -8.39
CA VAL A 257 37.13 0.96 -8.10
C VAL A 257 35.83 0.15 -8.17
N SER A 258 34.68 0.77 -7.86
CA SER A 258 33.37 0.13 -7.90
C SER A 258 32.95 -0.28 -9.32
N ALA A 259 33.49 0.35 -10.37
CA ALA A 259 33.15 0.01 -11.75
C ALA A 259 33.55 -1.44 -12.09
N MET A 260 34.75 -1.86 -11.68
CA MET A 260 35.21 -3.24 -11.85
C MET A 260 34.51 -4.19 -10.88
N ASP A 261 34.24 -3.76 -9.64
CA ASP A 261 33.49 -4.55 -8.66
C ASP A 261 32.08 -4.89 -9.17
N TYR A 262 31.33 -3.89 -9.64
CA TYR A 262 29.98 -4.11 -10.19
C TYR A 262 29.98 -4.92 -11.50
N ALA A 263 30.96 -4.70 -12.38
CA ALA A 263 31.10 -5.54 -13.58
C ALA A 263 31.38 -7.00 -13.21
N SER A 264 32.16 -7.23 -12.15
CA SER A 264 32.48 -8.57 -11.65
C SER A 264 31.27 -9.24 -10.99
N ALA A 265 30.51 -8.49 -10.20
CA ALA A 265 29.26 -8.93 -9.59
C ALA A 265 28.20 -9.35 -10.63
N GLY A 266 28.17 -8.69 -11.81
CA GLY A 266 27.30 -9.04 -12.93
C GLY A 266 27.86 -10.12 -13.86
N GLY A 267 29.07 -10.61 -13.63
CA GLY A 267 29.70 -11.65 -14.45
C GLY A 267 30.21 -11.17 -15.81
N HIS A 268 30.40 -9.86 -15.98
CA HIS A 268 30.73 -9.24 -17.26
C HIS A 268 32.23 -9.26 -17.54
N LEU A 269 32.80 -10.46 -17.80
CA LEU A 269 34.24 -10.66 -18.01
C LEU A 269 34.84 -9.72 -19.06
N SER A 270 34.14 -9.45 -20.15
CA SER A 270 34.63 -8.58 -21.23
C SER A 270 34.81 -7.13 -20.79
N VAL A 271 33.95 -6.64 -19.89
CA VAL A 271 34.08 -5.31 -19.26
C VAL A 271 35.20 -5.33 -18.24
N VAL A 272 35.31 -6.37 -17.41
CA VAL A 272 36.40 -6.52 -16.42
C VAL A 272 37.77 -6.54 -17.11
N GLN A 273 37.91 -7.28 -18.21
CA GLN A 273 39.12 -7.32 -19.02
C GLN A 273 39.47 -5.93 -19.57
N TYR A 274 38.48 -5.22 -20.12
CA TYR A 274 38.67 -3.87 -20.65
C TYR A 274 39.09 -2.88 -19.57
N LEU A 275 38.38 -2.84 -18.44
CA LEU A 275 38.71 -1.95 -17.32
C LEU A 275 40.10 -2.26 -16.75
N HIS A 276 40.51 -3.53 -16.70
CA HIS A 276 41.85 -3.92 -16.27
C HIS A 276 42.95 -3.51 -17.25
N SER A 277 42.72 -3.64 -18.57
CA SER A 277 43.74 -3.30 -19.58
C SER A 277 43.86 -1.80 -19.83
N SER A 278 42.74 -1.08 -19.71
CA SER A 278 42.62 0.32 -20.14
C SER A 278 42.76 1.31 -18.99
N ARG A 279 42.63 0.87 -17.73
CA ARG A 279 42.59 1.76 -16.57
C ARG A 279 43.40 1.28 -15.37
N THR A 280 43.64 2.19 -14.42
CA THR A 280 44.56 1.98 -13.28
C THR A 280 43.90 2.01 -11.91
N GLU A 281 42.61 2.38 -11.78
CA GLU A 281 41.94 2.47 -10.47
C GLU A 281 41.88 1.12 -9.75
N GLY A 282 41.73 0.04 -10.51
CA GLY A 282 41.69 -1.32 -9.99
C GLY A 282 40.32 -1.76 -9.49
N CYS A 283 40.31 -2.68 -8.53
CA CYS A 283 39.10 -3.19 -7.89
C CYS A 283 39.33 -3.38 -6.40
N THR A 284 38.29 -3.74 -5.66
CA THR A 284 38.42 -4.14 -4.26
C THR A 284 38.31 -5.67 -4.14
N THR A 285 38.36 -6.20 -2.90
CA THR A 285 38.03 -7.61 -2.65
C THR A 285 36.58 -7.95 -2.99
N ASP A 286 35.70 -6.94 -3.06
CA ASP A 286 34.28 -7.15 -3.38
C ASP A 286 34.10 -7.65 -4.82
N ALA A 287 34.98 -7.30 -5.78
CA ALA A 287 34.94 -7.87 -7.13
C ALA A 287 34.94 -9.40 -7.13
N MET A 288 35.88 -10.02 -6.40
CA MET A 288 36.02 -11.48 -6.37
C MET A 288 35.00 -12.13 -5.42
N ASP A 289 34.65 -11.46 -4.32
CA ASP A 289 33.63 -11.93 -3.37
C ASP A 289 32.24 -11.98 -4.03
N ASP A 290 31.84 -10.91 -4.74
CA ASP A 290 30.53 -10.82 -5.41
C ASP A 290 30.47 -11.64 -6.69
N ALA A 291 31.57 -11.70 -7.47
CA ALA A 291 31.64 -12.64 -8.59
C ALA A 291 31.48 -14.10 -8.11
N SER A 292 32.05 -14.44 -6.95
CA SER A 292 31.88 -15.76 -6.34
C SER A 292 30.45 -15.98 -5.85
N ALA A 293 29.81 -14.94 -5.30
CA ALA A 293 28.42 -14.99 -4.88
C ALA A 293 27.45 -15.17 -6.07
N GLY A 294 27.77 -14.60 -7.24
CA GLY A 294 27.00 -14.75 -8.48
C GLY A 294 27.32 -16.00 -9.30
N GLY A 295 28.33 -16.79 -8.90
CA GLY A 295 28.73 -18.01 -9.62
C GLY A 295 29.53 -17.74 -10.89
N HIS A 296 30.16 -16.58 -11.02
CA HIS A 296 30.86 -16.15 -12.23
C HIS A 296 32.31 -16.66 -12.25
N LEU A 297 32.49 -17.98 -12.37
CA LEU A 297 33.81 -18.64 -12.31
C LEU A 297 34.85 -18.03 -13.26
N SER A 298 34.46 -17.65 -14.47
CA SER A 298 35.38 -17.06 -15.46
C SER A 298 35.94 -15.71 -15.02
N VAL A 299 35.14 -14.89 -14.33
CA VAL A 299 35.58 -13.63 -13.72
C VAL A 299 36.48 -13.91 -12.51
N VAL A 300 36.10 -14.86 -11.65
CA VAL A 300 36.91 -15.25 -10.49
C VAL A 300 38.30 -15.77 -10.91
N GLN A 301 38.36 -16.58 -11.97
CA GLN A 301 39.61 -17.07 -12.55
C GLN A 301 40.48 -15.93 -13.06
N TYR A 302 39.89 -15.02 -13.84
CA TYR A 302 40.60 -13.87 -14.39
C TYR A 302 41.13 -12.93 -13.30
N LEU A 303 40.28 -12.55 -12.34
CA LEU A 303 40.68 -11.69 -11.21
C LEU A 303 41.79 -12.36 -10.39
N HIS A 304 41.69 -13.66 -10.12
CA HIS A 304 42.74 -14.38 -9.39
C HIS A 304 44.09 -14.41 -10.15
N SER A 305 44.07 -14.57 -11.48
CA SER A 305 45.31 -14.64 -12.27
C SER A 305 45.92 -13.27 -12.57
N SER A 306 45.10 -12.22 -12.65
CA SER A 306 45.49 -10.92 -13.17
C SER A 306 45.63 -9.84 -12.10
N ARG A 307 45.16 -10.09 -10.87
CA ARG A 307 45.08 -9.10 -9.80
C ARG A 307 45.56 -9.64 -8.46
N SER A 308 45.92 -8.75 -7.54
CA SER A 308 46.54 -9.11 -6.24
C SER A 308 45.65 -8.84 -5.02
N GLU A 309 44.52 -8.16 -5.20
CA GLU A 309 43.56 -7.83 -4.13
C GLU A 309 42.95 -9.09 -3.50
N GLY A 310 42.72 -10.13 -4.30
CA GLY A 310 42.22 -11.44 -3.85
C GLY A 310 40.75 -11.42 -3.40
N CYS A 311 40.37 -12.43 -2.60
CA CYS A 311 39.03 -12.57 -2.03
C CYS A 311 39.07 -12.69 -0.51
N THR A 312 37.95 -12.39 0.15
CA THR A 312 37.79 -12.65 1.58
C THR A 312 37.15 -14.02 1.83
N LYS A 313 36.90 -14.35 3.11
CA LYS A 313 36.10 -15.54 3.45
C LYS A 313 34.67 -15.46 2.89
N LYS A 314 34.16 -14.26 2.59
CA LYS A 314 32.82 -14.06 2.03
C LYS A 314 32.66 -14.76 0.68
N ALA A 315 33.66 -14.71 -0.21
CA ALA A 315 33.61 -15.42 -1.49
C ALA A 315 33.18 -16.89 -1.32
N LEU A 316 33.89 -17.62 -0.45
CA LEU A 316 33.62 -19.03 -0.23
C LEU A 316 32.28 -19.27 0.49
N ILE A 317 31.93 -18.44 1.48
CA ILE A 317 30.67 -18.57 2.24
C ILE A 317 29.48 -18.29 1.32
N SER A 318 29.51 -17.22 0.53
CA SER A 318 28.45 -16.82 -0.40
C SER A 318 28.30 -17.80 -1.55
N ALA A 319 29.42 -18.26 -2.15
CA ALA A 319 29.37 -19.31 -3.17
C ALA A 319 28.78 -20.61 -2.62
N SER A 320 29.13 -20.99 -1.38
CA SER A 320 28.57 -22.16 -0.70
C SER A 320 27.09 -22.01 -0.37
N PHE A 321 26.62 -20.79 -0.07
CA PHE A 321 25.22 -20.48 0.22
C PHE A 321 24.35 -20.46 -1.05
N ASN A 322 24.87 -19.93 -2.16
CA ASN A 322 24.15 -19.84 -3.43
C ASN A 322 24.24 -21.10 -4.29
N GLY A 323 25.15 -22.02 -3.98
CA GLY A 323 25.20 -23.34 -4.62
C GLY A 323 26.21 -23.44 -5.77
N HIS A 324 27.16 -22.51 -5.87
CA HIS A 324 28.15 -22.44 -6.95
C HIS A 324 29.33 -23.38 -6.69
N PHE A 325 29.12 -24.67 -6.94
CA PHE A 325 30.09 -25.74 -6.64
C PHE A 325 31.44 -25.57 -7.35
N ASP A 326 31.40 -25.18 -8.61
CA ASP A 326 32.56 -24.92 -9.46
C ASP A 326 33.45 -23.79 -8.92
N VAL A 327 32.83 -22.70 -8.46
CA VAL A 327 33.51 -21.61 -7.76
C VAL A 327 34.08 -22.09 -6.43
N VAL A 328 33.30 -22.81 -5.61
CA VAL A 328 33.78 -23.37 -4.33
C VAL A 328 34.99 -24.27 -4.53
N GLN A 329 34.96 -25.13 -5.55
CA GLN A 329 36.07 -26.01 -5.87
C GLN A 329 37.32 -25.20 -6.25
N TYR A 330 37.19 -24.21 -7.14
CA TYR A 330 38.29 -23.35 -7.56
C TYR A 330 38.89 -22.53 -6.40
N LEU A 331 38.05 -21.94 -5.55
CA LEU A 331 38.50 -21.16 -4.38
C LEU A 331 39.29 -22.01 -3.38
N VAL A 332 38.89 -23.27 -3.17
CA VAL A 332 39.55 -24.17 -2.21
C VAL A 332 40.82 -24.81 -2.79
N GLU A 333 40.80 -25.21 -4.07
CA GLU A 333 41.91 -25.96 -4.68
C GLU A 333 42.99 -25.05 -5.28
N THR A 334 42.59 -23.92 -5.87
CA THR A 334 43.51 -23.04 -6.61
C THR A 334 43.82 -21.75 -5.86
N VAL A 335 42.80 -21.09 -5.29
CA VAL A 335 42.99 -19.85 -4.49
C VAL A 335 43.46 -20.18 -3.05
N LEU A 336 43.41 -21.46 -2.67
CA LEU A 336 43.83 -21.97 -1.35
C LEU A 336 43.11 -21.31 -0.16
N VAL A 337 41.86 -20.88 -0.37
CA VAL A 337 41.02 -20.35 0.71
C VAL A 337 40.69 -21.49 1.66
N LYS A 338 41.17 -21.38 2.92
CA LYS A 338 40.89 -22.38 3.95
C LYS A 338 39.40 -22.38 4.27
N PRO A 339 38.68 -23.48 4.05
CA PRO A 339 37.25 -23.50 4.27
C PRO A 339 36.96 -23.50 5.78
N GLY A 340 36.09 -22.59 6.22
CA GLY A 340 35.61 -22.51 7.60
C GLY A 340 34.35 -23.35 7.83
N SER A 341 33.99 -23.57 9.11
CA SER A 341 32.73 -24.26 9.45
C SER A 341 31.51 -23.53 8.90
N GLU A 342 31.57 -22.20 8.76
CA GLU A 342 30.46 -21.41 8.25
C GLU A 342 30.10 -21.76 6.80
N ALA A 343 31.07 -22.02 5.93
CA ALA A 343 30.80 -22.36 4.53
C ALA A 343 30.00 -23.67 4.40
N ILE A 344 30.38 -24.70 5.18
CA ILE A 344 29.65 -25.96 5.22
C ILE A 344 28.29 -25.81 5.93
N ASP A 345 28.19 -24.98 6.97
CA ASP A 345 26.92 -24.66 7.65
C ASP A 345 25.91 -23.99 6.71
N ARG A 346 26.36 -23.03 5.88
CA ARG A 346 25.52 -22.35 4.89
C ARG A 346 25.08 -23.29 3.77
N ALA A 347 25.98 -24.13 3.26
CA ALA A 347 25.64 -25.15 2.26
C ALA A 347 24.60 -26.15 2.78
N ALA A 348 24.78 -26.62 4.03
CA ALA A 348 23.83 -27.48 4.74
C ALA A 348 22.43 -26.86 4.87
N THR A 349 22.38 -25.60 5.32
CA THR A 349 21.11 -24.87 5.51
C THR A 349 20.36 -24.69 4.18
N LYS A 350 21.09 -24.43 3.09
CA LYS A 350 20.47 -24.18 1.77
C LYS A 350 20.11 -25.43 0.99
N GLY A 351 20.68 -26.59 1.34
CA GLY A 351 20.36 -27.85 0.66
C GLY A 351 21.38 -28.28 -0.40
N HIS A 352 22.58 -27.68 -0.42
CA HIS A 352 23.57 -27.93 -1.46
C HIS A 352 24.42 -29.18 -1.14
N MET A 353 23.87 -30.35 -1.46
CA MET A 353 24.48 -31.66 -1.15
C MET A 353 25.88 -31.85 -1.76
N ASN A 354 26.10 -31.43 -3.00
CA ASN A 354 27.39 -31.52 -3.70
C ASN A 354 28.51 -30.75 -2.96
N ILE A 355 28.24 -29.49 -2.59
CA ILE A 355 29.16 -28.65 -1.83
C ILE A 355 29.37 -29.21 -0.44
N LEU A 356 28.30 -29.63 0.24
CA LEU A 356 28.38 -30.25 1.56
C LEU A 356 29.29 -31.49 1.52
N GLN A 357 29.08 -32.41 0.57
CA GLN A 357 29.88 -33.61 0.43
C GLN A 357 31.35 -33.30 0.18
N TYR A 358 31.62 -32.29 -0.63
CA TYR A 358 32.96 -31.85 -0.96
C TYR A 358 33.68 -31.19 0.22
N LEU A 359 33.01 -30.29 0.94
CA LEU A 359 33.56 -29.61 2.13
C LEU A 359 33.69 -30.57 3.32
N ALA A 360 32.76 -31.51 3.50
CA ALA A 360 32.80 -32.51 4.57
C ALA A 360 33.98 -33.49 4.47
N LYS A 361 34.61 -33.62 3.28
CA LYS A 361 35.86 -34.37 3.12
C LYS A 361 37.08 -33.64 3.70
N ARG A 362 36.99 -32.33 3.90
CA ARG A 362 38.10 -31.45 4.28
C ARG A 362 37.92 -30.83 5.67
N ILE A 363 36.67 -30.66 6.12
CA ILE A 363 36.31 -30.05 7.40
C ILE A 363 35.39 -30.99 8.16
N ILE A 364 35.54 -31.03 9.48
CA ILE A 364 34.59 -31.70 10.38
C ILE A 364 33.33 -30.81 10.50
N PRO A 365 32.14 -31.30 10.10
CA PRO A 365 30.90 -30.55 10.25
C PRO A 365 30.67 -30.14 11.71
N SER A 366 30.18 -28.91 11.90
CA SER A 366 29.88 -28.38 13.22
C SER A 366 28.50 -28.87 13.70
N LYS A 367 28.22 -28.74 15.00
CA LYS A 367 26.85 -28.93 15.52
C LYS A 367 25.83 -27.98 14.86
N ASN A 368 26.28 -26.81 14.41
CA ASN A 368 25.45 -25.83 13.71
C ASN A 368 25.13 -26.30 12.29
N THR A 369 25.97 -27.12 11.66
CA THR A 369 25.71 -27.71 10.34
C THR A 369 24.43 -28.56 10.39
N ILE A 370 24.34 -29.46 11.37
CA ILE A 370 23.16 -30.32 11.57
C ILE A 370 21.97 -29.47 12.01
N THR A 371 22.17 -28.53 12.94
CA THR A 371 21.11 -27.66 13.46
C THR A 371 20.47 -26.85 12.32
N GLY A 372 21.27 -26.17 11.49
CA GLY A 372 20.80 -25.37 10.37
C GLY A 372 20.10 -26.20 9.28
N ALA A 373 20.66 -27.36 8.92
CA ALA A 373 20.01 -28.28 7.97
C ALA A 373 18.67 -28.81 8.48
N ALA A 374 18.60 -29.17 9.76
CA ALA A 374 17.37 -29.69 10.38
C ALA A 374 16.28 -28.61 10.46
N MET A 375 16.63 -27.39 10.90
CA MET A 375 15.71 -26.24 10.93
C MET A 375 15.21 -25.86 9.54
N ALA A 376 16.05 -25.99 8.51
CA ALA A 376 15.68 -25.76 7.12
C ALA A 376 14.97 -26.95 6.44
N GLY A 377 14.69 -28.04 7.18
CA GLY A 377 13.98 -29.21 6.68
C GLY A 377 14.74 -30.06 5.66
N LYS A 378 16.08 -29.98 5.62
CA LYS A 378 16.93 -30.68 4.65
C LYS A 378 17.24 -32.12 5.10
N ILE A 379 16.26 -33.02 4.96
CA ILE A 379 16.30 -34.40 5.46
C ILE A 379 17.50 -35.18 4.91
N ASP A 380 17.75 -35.13 3.60
CA ASP A 380 18.85 -35.89 2.98
C ASP A 380 20.23 -35.46 3.50
N ILE A 381 20.41 -34.16 3.72
CA ILE A 381 21.64 -33.60 4.30
C ILE A 381 21.80 -34.06 5.73
N VAL A 382 20.75 -33.99 6.55
CA VAL A 382 20.81 -34.47 7.93
C VAL A 382 21.10 -35.97 7.97
N ARG A 383 20.45 -36.78 7.12
CA ARG A 383 20.71 -38.21 6.99
C ARG A 383 22.16 -38.49 6.60
N TYR A 384 22.72 -37.72 5.68
CA TYR A 384 24.11 -37.82 5.27
C TYR A 384 25.09 -37.46 6.41
N LEU A 385 24.80 -36.39 7.16
CA LEU A 385 25.65 -35.91 8.26
C LEU A 385 25.63 -36.85 9.47
N LEU A 386 24.53 -37.57 9.69
CA LEU A 386 24.37 -38.50 10.82
C LEU A 386 24.90 -39.93 10.55
N GLN A 387 25.54 -40.18 9.40
CA GLN A 387 26.12 -41.50 9.11
C GLN A 387 27.29 -41.84 10.04
N PRO A 388 27.38 -43.08 10.60
CA PRO A 388 28.36 -43.47 11.62
C PRO A 388 29.83 -43.25 11.23
N THR A 389 30.14 -43.27 9.94
CA THR A 389 31.51 -43.14 9.41
C THR A 389 32.04 -41.71 9.43
N LYS A 390 31.17 -40.70 9.59
CA LYS A 390 31.55 -39.26 9.50
C LYS A 390 31.55 -38.54 10.84
N THR A 391 31.11 -39.21 11.91
CA THR A 391 30.86 -38.59 13.22
C THR A 391 31.68 -39.29 14.30
N LYS A 392 32.99 -39.02 14.36
CA LYS A 392 33.88 -39.55 15.42
C LYS A 392 33.82 -38.74 16.74
N SER A 393 32.90 -37.81 16.90
CA SER A 393 32.79 -37.00 18.13
C SER A 393 31.34 -36.83 18.57
N ASN A 394 31.14 -36.62 19.87
CA ASN A 394 29.86 -36.42 20.56
C ASN A 394 29.02 -35.29 19.94
N HIS A 395 28.31 -35.57 18.84
CA HIS A 395 27.52 -34.59 18.11
C HIS A 395 26.10 -34.50 18.66
N GLY A 396 25.94 -33.73 19.74
CA GLY A 396 24.64 -33.16 20.07
C GLY A 396 24.27 -32.10 19.01
N CYS A 397 23.04 -32.11 18.52
CA CYS A 397 22.45 -30.91 17.92
C CYS A 397 22.06 -29.92 19.03
N SER A 398 21.83 -28.65 18.69
CA SER A 398 21.31 -27.70 19.67
C SER A 398 19.98 -28.22 20.25
N PRO A 399 19.69 -28.09 21.56
CA PRO A 399 18.37 -28.41 22.11
C PRO A 399 17.22 -27.72 21.37
N ASN A 400 17.47 -26.51 20.83
CA ASN A 400 16.50 -25.75 20.03
C ASN A 400 16.21 -26.38 18.65
N THR A 401 17.02 -27.33 18.19
CA THR A 401 16.84 -27.99 16.88
C THR A 401 15.54 -28.78 16.87
N LEU A 402 15.32 -29.64 17.86
CA LEU A 402 14.11 -30.47 17.93
C LEU A 402 12.87 -29.61 18.15
N LYS A 403 12.97 -28.59 18.99
CA LYS A 403 11.91 -27.58 19.16
C LYS A 403 11.49 -26.99 17.81
N SER A 404 12.43 -26.46 17.04
CA SER A 404 12.15 -25.84 15.72
C SER A 404 11.58 -26.85 14.71
N VAL A 405 12.08 -28.09 14.73
CA VAL A 405 11.58 -29.17 13.86
C VAL A 405 10.13 -29.53 14.22
N ILE A 406 9.78 -29.55 15.50
CA ILE A 406 8.41 -29.78 15.96
C ILE A 406 7.50 -28.60 15.59
N GLU A 407 7.97 -27.36 15.79
CA GLU A 407 7.23 -26.15 15.43
C GLU A 407 6.90 -26.10 13.93
N SER A 408 7.83 -26.54 13.07
CA SER A 408 7.61 -26.66 11.62
C SER A 408 6.72 -27.85 11.22
N GLY A 409 6.37 -28.75 12.14
CA GLY A 409 5.53 -29.91 11.88
C GLY A 409 6.19 -31.01 11.05
N ASN A 410 7.53 -31.04 10.94
CA ASN A 410 8.24 -32.02 10.11
C ASN A 410 8.42 -33.37 10.84
N LEU A 411 7.45 -34.27 10.67
CA LEU A 411 7.44 -35.60 11.28
C LEU A 411 8.63 -36.47 10.87
N GLU A 412 9.01 -36.45 9.60
CA GLU A 412 10.11 -37.29 9.10
C GLU A 412 11.44 -36.86 9.73
N MET A 413 11.70 -35.54 9.79
CA MET A 413 12.89 -35.00 10.45
C MET A 413 12.88 -35.27 11.97
N ALA A 414 11.72 -35.12 12.63
CA ALA A 414 11.60 -35.44 14.05
C ALA A 414 11.89 -36.92 14.34
N THR A 415 11.42 -37.81 13.47
CA THR A 415 11.67 -39.25 13.54
C THR A 415 13.16 -39.56 13.37
N LEU A 416 13.79 -38.97 12.35
CA LEU A 416 15.22 -39.13 12.08
C LEU A 416 16.08 -38.67 13.27
N LEU A 417 15.81 -37.48 13.80
CA LEU A 417 16.55 -36.94 14.93
C LEU A 417 16.38 -37.79 16.20
N HIS A 418 15.18 -38.31 16.44
CA HIS A 418 14.93 -39.21 17.57
C HIS A 418 15.72 -40.52 17.44
N GLN A 419 15.70 -41.16 16.26
CA GLN A 419 16.42 -42.41 16.01
C GLN A 419 17.94 -42.26 16.09
N SER A 420 18.47 -41.14 15.57
CA SER A 420 19.91 -40.91 15.51
C SER A 420 20.50 -40.26 16.76
N ILE A 421 19.72 -39.52 17.56
CA ILE A 421 20.19 -38.78 18.74
C ILE A 421 19.21 -38.99 19.92
N PRO A 422 19.29 -40.13 20.63
CA PRO A 422 18.32 -40.49 21.67
C PRO A 422 18.37 -39.59 22.92
N GLY A 423 19.49 -38.90 23.18
CA GLY A 423 19.66 -38.03 24.37
C GLY A 423 19.09 -36.62 24.24
N LEU A 424 18.54 -36.25 23.08
CA LEU A 424 17.99 -34.91 22.84
C LEU A 424 16.73 -34.73 23.67
N LYS A 425 16.63 -33.66 24.46
CA LYS A 425 15.43 -33.35 25.28
C LYS A 425 14.69 -32.17 24.67
N CYS A 426 13.37 -32.26 24.58
CA CYS A 426 12.51 -31.15 24.19
C CYS A 426 11.31 -31.09 25.15
N PRO A 427 11.43 -30.34 26.26
CA PRO A 427 10.35 -30.23 27.24
C PRO A 427 9.05 -29.77 26.58
N ASN A 428 7.93 -30.37 27.00
CA ASN A 428 6.58 -30.05 26.55
C ASN A 428 6.42 -30.10 25.02
N SER A 429 7.03 -31.12 24.38
CA SER A 429 7.04 -31.26 22.92
C SER A 429 5.65 -31.37 22.31
N ILE A 430 4.68 -31.94 23.03
CA ILE A 430 3.27 -32.03 22.59
C ILE A 430 2.58 -30.66 22.67
N ASP A 431 2.90 -29.81 23.65
CA ASP A 431 2.37 -28.45 23.74
C ASP A 431 2.79 -27.63 22.52
N LEU A 432 4.03 -27.79 22.07
CA LEU A 432 4.54 -27.15 20.85
C LEU A 432 3.77 -27.61 19.61
N VAL A 433 3.44 -28.91 19.50
CA VAL A 433 2.59 -29.39 18.40
C VAL A 433 1.23 -28.73 18.45
N ALA A 434 0.59 -28.69 19.61
CA ALA A 434 -0.72 -28.07 19.76
C ALA A 434 -0.72 -26.57 19.47
N GLN A 435 0.38 -25.86 19.78
CA GLN A 435 0.50 -24.43 19.56
C GLN A 435 0.80 -24.07 18.10
N TYR A 436 1.71 -24.78 17.44
CA TYR A 436 2.25 -24.37 16.14
C TYR A 436 1.78 -25.21 14.96
N CYS A 437 1.50 -26.51 15.18
CA CYS A 437 1.03 -27.42 14.13
C CYS A 437 -0.10 -28.36 14.60
N PRO A 438 -1.22 -27.84 15.13
CA PRO A 438 -2.28 -28.64 15.77
C PRO A 438 -3.00 -29.62 14.84
N GLN A 439 -2.87 -29.44 13.52
CA GLN A 439 -3.43 -30.31 12.49
C GLN A 439 -2.57 -31.58 12.29
N ASN A 440 -1.29 -31.56 12.69
CA ASN A 440 -0.40 -32.71 12.54
C ASN A 440 -0.51 -33.66 13.74
N ILE A 441 -1.64 -34.36 13.82
CA ILE A 441 -1.89 -35.36 14.87
C ILE A 441 -0.87 -36.51 14.84
N GLN A 442 -0.32 -36.84 13.68
CA GLN A 442 0.66 -37.93 13.55
C GLN A 442 1.95 -37.58 14.29
N LEU A 443 2.37 -36.31 14.27
CA LEU A 443 3.49 -35.84 15.07
C LEU A 443 3.20 -35.92 16.57
N ALA A 444 2.01 -35.50 17.02
CA ALA A 444 1.60 -35.65 18.42
C ALA A 444 1.60 -37.12 18.87
N LYS A 445 1.06 -38.04 18.05
CA LYS A 445 1.06 -39.49 18.30
C LYS A 445 2.48 -40.05 18.36
N PHE A 446 3.35 -39.64 17.44
CA PHE A 446 4.75 -40.04 17.42
C PHE A 446 5.47 -39.62 18.70
N LEU A 447 5.32 -38.35 19.11
CA LEU A 447 5.94 -37.83 20.34
C LEU A 447 5.39 -38.52 21.59
N HIS A 448 4.09 -38.78 21.65
CA HIS A 448 3.47 -39.50 22.77
C HIS A 448 4.06 -40.92 22.96
N VAL A 449 4.21 -41.68 21.87
CA VAL A 449 4.71 -43.06 21.93
C VAL A 449 6.21 -43.12 22.16
N ASN A 450 6.98 -42.28 21.47
CA ASN A 450 8.44 -42.42 21.39
C ASN A 450 9.19 -41.50 22.38
N ARG A 451 8.52 -40.47 22.91
CA ARG A 451 9.15 -39.44 23.75
C ARG A 451 8.33 -39.09 25.00
N PRO A 452 7.92 -40.07 25.84
CA PRO A 452 7.06 -39.82 26.99
C PRO A 452 7.71 -38.95 28.09
N THR A 453 9.05 -38.89 28.14
CA THR A 453 9.80 -38.12 29.14
C THR A 453 9.88 -36.62 28.84
N ASP A 454 9.47 -36.19 27.65
CA ASP A 454 9.46 -34.76 27.29
C ASP A 454 8.37 -33.99 28.07
N GLY A 455 7.33 -34.66 28.55
CA GLY A 455 6.22 -34.04 29.27
C GLY A 455 5.18 -33.40 28.35
N CYS A 456 4.03 -33.06 28.95
CA CYS A 456 2.91 -32.34 28.36
C CYS A 456 2.31 -31.49 29.47
N THR A 457 1.67 -30.37 29.15
CA THR A 457 0.89 -29.60 30.12
C THR A 457 -0.55 -29.46 29.67
N SER A 458 -1.39 -28.84 30.51
CA SER A 458 -2.76 -28.50 30.16
C SER A 458 -2.86 -27.53 28.98
N LEU A 459 -1.76 -26.82 28.66
CA LEU A 459 -1.69 -25.92 27.52
C LEU A 459 -1.84 -26.66 26.19
N ALA A 460 -1.44 -27.94 26.09
CA ALA A 460 -1.61 -28.70 24.86
C ALA A 460 -3.10 -28.80 24.46
N MET A 461 -3.98 -29.12 25.40
CA MET A 461 -5.41 -29.22 25.12
C MET A 461 -6.05 -27.83 24.96
N ASP A 462 -5.59 -26.82 25.71
CA ASP A 462 -6.06 -25.44 25.55
C ASP A 462 -5.76 -24.89 24.14
N TYR A 463 -4.54 -25.08 23.63
CA TYR A 463 -4.17 -24.68 22.28
C TYR A 463 -4.92 -25.51 21.22
N ALA A 464 -4.96 -26.84 21.37
CA ALA A 464 -5.67 -27.70 20.43
C ALA A 464 -7.15 -27.31 20.29
N ALA A 465 -7.79 -26.94 21.40
CA ALA A 465 -9.17 -26.45 21.40
C ALA A 465 -9.32 -25.09 20.72
N GLY A 466 -8.43 -24.13 21.03
CA GLY A 466 -8.44 -22.80 20.42
C GLY A 466 -8.17 -22.80 18.92
N TYR A 467 -7.34 -23.71 18.42
CA TYR A 467 -7.04 -23.84 16.99
C TYR A 467 -7.97 -24.80 16.22
N GLY A 468 -8.96 -25.40 16.88
CA GLY A 468 -10.01 -26.17 16.20
C GLY A 468 -9.66 -27.62 15.89
N SER A 469 -8.64 -28.20 16.53
CA SER A 469 -8.22 -29.58 16.27
C SER A 469 -8.95 -30.57 17.20
N LEU A 470 -10.20 -30.93 16.83
CA LEU A 470 -11.01 -31.89 17.59
C LEU A 470 -10.33 -33.25 17.71
N GLU A 471 -9.64 -33.71 16.66
CA GLU A 471 -8.90 -34.98 16.69
C GLU A 471 -7.76 -34.95 17.73
N LEU A 472 -7.05 -33.82 17.84
CA LEU A 472 -6.00 -33.67 18.83
C LEU A 472 -6.59 -33.53 20.24
N VAL A 473 -7.68 -32.80 20.42
CA VAL A 473 -8.39 -32.69 21.71
C VAL A 473 -8.85 -34.06 22.21
N THR A 474 -9.52 -34.84 21.36
CA THR A 474 -9.98 -36.20 21.70
C THR A 474 -8.82 -37.16 21.97
N PHE A 475 -7.72 -37.03 21.23
CA PHE A 475 -6.50 -37.79 21.48
C PHE A 475 -5.88 -37.46 22.84
N LEU A 476 -5.71 -36.17 23.15
CA LEU A 476 -5.16 -35.73 24.42
C LEU A 476 -6.06 -36.17 25.59
N ASP A 477 -7.37 -36.01 25.47
CA ASP A 477 -8.32 -36.41 26.52
C ASP A 477 -8.31 -37.92 26.80
N LYS A 478 -8.12 -38.74 25.75
CA LYS A 478 -8.08 -40.20 25.87
C LYS A 478 -6.77 -40.75 26.44
N TYR A 479 -5.62 -40.18 26.05
CA TYR A 479 -4.30 -40.78 26.32
C TYR A 479 -3.41 -39.98 27.27
N ARG A 480 -3.83 -38.77 27.68
CA ARG A 480 -3.08 -37.88 28.57
C ARG A 480 -3.91 -37.53 29.81
N THR A 481 -3.24 -37.31 30.93
CA THR A 481 -3.89 -37.08 32.23
C THR A 481 -3.88 -35.62 32.66
N GLU A 482 -3.13 -34.77 31.96
CA GLU A 482 -2.94 -33.36 32.30
C GLU A 482 -4.21 -32.51 32.14
N GLY A 483 -5.13 -32.94 31.25
CA GLY A 483 -6.41 -32.25 31.04
C GLY A 483 -6.28 -30.90 30.33
N CYS A 484 -7.27 -30.03 30.52
CA CYS A 484 -7.27 -28.66 30.03
C CYS A 484 -7.48 -27.68 31.19
N THR A 485 -7.50 -26.40 30.87
CA THR A 485 -7.99 -25.36 31.79
C THR A 485 -9.30 -24.78 31.25
N ILE A 486 -9.88 -23.83 31.99
CA ILE A 486 -11.04 -23.06 31.49
C ILE A 486 -10.72 -22.32 30.17
N LYS A 487 -9.44 -22.12 29.84
CA LYS A 487 -9.01 -21.47 28.58
C LYS A 487 -9.36 -22.30 27.35
N ALA A 488 -9.38 -23.63 27.42
CA ALA A 488 -9.80 -24.45 26.27
C ALA A 488 -11.21 -24.11 25.80
N MET A 489 -12.16 -24.00 26.73
CA MET A 489 -13.55 -23.67 26.40
C MET A 489 -13.69 -22.19 25.99
N ILE A 490 -12.96 -21.27 26.64
CA ILE A 490 -12.98 -19.84 26.26
C ILE A 490 -12.41 -19.65 24.83
N ALA A 491 -11.24 -20.23 24.54
CA ALA A 491 -10.58 -20.08 23.25
C ALA A 491 -11.38 -20.75 22.12
N SER A 492 -11.87 -21.98 22.32
CA SER A 492 -12.73 -22.64 21.32
C SER A 492 -14.05 -21.89 21.09
N SER A 493 -14.60 -21.23 22.13
CA SER A 493 -15.80 -20.39 22.00
C SER A 493 -15.54 -19.12 21.20
N GLY A 494 -14.44 -18.41 21.48
CA GLY A 494 -14.04 -17.21 20.74
C GLY A 494 -13.61 -17.51 19.29
N SER A 495 -13.03 -18.68 19.02
CA SER A 495 -12.62 -19.09 17.66
C SER A 495 -13.73 -19.78 16.86
N GLY A 496 -14.91 -19.98 17.44
CA GLY A 496 -16.07 -20.52 16.70
C GLY A 496 -16.09 -22.04 16.54
N HIS A 497 -15.34 -22.78 17.37
CA HIS A 497 -15.21 -24.24 17.26
C HIS A 497 -16.31 -24.98 18.05
N PHE A 498 -17.55 -24.90 17.54
CA PHE A 498 -18.73 -25.40 18.26
C PHE A 498 -18.69 -26.88 18.64
N ASP A 499 -18.16 -27.75 17.78
CA ASP A 499 -18.03 -29.18 18.07
C ASP A 499 -17.07 -29.46 19.24
N ILE A 500 -16.02 -28.66 19.36
CA ILE A 500 -15.08 -28.74 20.49
C ILE A 500 -15.75 -28.22 21.76
N VAL A 501 -16.51 -27.12 21.69
CA VAL A 501 -17.26 -26.60 22.85
C VAL A 501 -18.20 -27.68 23.40
N LYS A 502 -18.98 -28.35 22.54
CA LYS A 502 -19.84 -29.49 22.95
C LYS A 502 -19.04 -30.64 23.54
N TYR A 503 -17.92 -30.99 22.91
CA TYR A 503 -17.07 -32.07 23.39
C TYR A 503 -16.53 -31.77 24.79
N LEU A 504 -15.97 -30.57 25.00
CA LEU A 504 -15.43 -30.16 26.30
C LEU A 504 -16.53 -30.08 27.35
N ASP A 505 -17.70 -29.54 27.02
CA ASP A 505 -18.83 -29.45 27.95
C ASP A 505 -19.38 -30.83 28.38
N GLY A 506 -19.41 -31.79 27.46
CA GLY A 506 -19.90 -33.15 27.73
C GLY A 506 -18.89 -34.09 28.41
N ASN A 507 -17.58 -33.89 28.19
CA ASN A 507 -16.54 -34.84 28.61
C ASN A 507 -15.58 -34.29 29.69
N ARG A 508 -15.53 -32.97 29.92
CA ARG A 508 -14.62 -32.32 30.88
C ARG A 508 -15.39 -31.63 32.02
N LYS A 509 -14.71 -31.37 33.14
CA LYS A 509 -15.31 -30.80 34.36
C LYS A 509 -14.83 -29.40 34.71
N GLU A 510 -13.79 -28.92 34.03
CA GLU A 510 -13.14 -27.63 34.27
C GLU A 510 -14.08 -26.45 34.02
N GLY A 511 -14.98 -26.59 33.04
CA GLY A 511 -15.96 -25.56 32.69
C GLY A 511 -15.36 -24.34 32.01
N CYS A 512 -16.03 -23.20 32.15
CA CYS A 512 -15.57 -21.92 31.63
C CYS A 512 -15.86 -20.77 32.60
N SER A 513 -15.42 -19.56 32.27
CA SER A 513 -15.91 -18.34 32.90
C SER A 513 -16.88 -17.61 31.96
N SER A 514 -17.46 -16.50 32.43
CA SER A 514 -18.28 -15.60 31.60
C SER A 514 -17.56 -15.10 30.34
N ALA A 515 -16.22 -15.14 30.33
CA ALA A 515 -15.40 -14.82 29.17
C ALA A 515 -15.71 -15.70 27.94
N ALA A 516 -16.16 -16.95 28.13
CA ALA A 516 -16.48 -17.81 26.98
C ALA A 516 -17.66 -17.26 26.15
N MET A 517 -18.71 -16.79 26.83
CA MET A 517 -19.86 -16.19 26.16
C MET A 517 -19.54 -14.77 25.66
N ASP A 518 -18.74 -14.00 26.42
CA ASP A 518 -18.28 -12.67 26.00
C ASP A 518 -17.46 -12.73 24.71
N GLU A 519 -16.47 -13.62 24.62
CA GLU A 519 -15.62 -13.79 23.44
C GLU A 519 -16.40 -14.36 22.25
N ALA A 520 -17.30 -15.33 22.47
CA ALA A 520 -18.18 -15.84 21.41
C ALA A 520 -19.09 -14.74 20.85
N ALA A 521 -19.64 -13.89 21.71
CA ALA A 521 -20.45 -12.73 21.30
C ALA A 521 -19.61 -11.68 20.56
N ALA A 522 -18.39 -11.41 21.04
CA ALA A 522 -17.46 -10.47 20.42
C ALA A 522 -17.01 -10.90 19.02
N GLN A 523 -16.96 -12.21 18.73
CA GLN A 523 -16.52 -12.77 17.44
C GLN A 523 -17.67 -13.21 16.52
N GLY A 524 -18.92 -13.09 16.97
CA GLY A 524 -20.09 -13.33 16.10
C GLY A 524 -20.63 -14.76 16.10
N HIS A 525 -20.29 -15.59 17.09
CA HIS A 525 -20.67 -17.01 17.16
C HIS A 525 -21.99 -17.21 17.94
N LEU A 526 -23.13 -16.87 17.30
CA LEU A 526 -24.46 -16.95 17.92
C LEU A 526 -24.84 -18.36 18.39
N ASP A 527 -24.51 -19.39 17.62
CA ASP A 527 -24.77 -20.80 17.96
C ASP A 527 -24.08 -21.22 19.27
N ILE A 528 -22.83 -20.77 19.47
CA ILE A 528 -22.08 -20.99 20.71
C ILE A 528 -22.70 -20.19 21.86
N VAL A 529 -23.06 -18.92 21.65
CA VAL A 529 -23.73 -18.09 22.68
C VAL A 529 -25.02 -18.75 23.17
N VAL A 530 -25.90 -19.18 22.24
CA VAL A 530 -27.16 -19.86 22.57
C VAL A 530 -26.92 -21.18 23.29
N TYR A 531 -25.89 -21.93 22.91
CA TYR A 531 -25.55 -23.19 23.56
C TYR A 531 -25.04 -22.97 24.99
N LEU A 532 -24.06 -22.08 25.17
CA LEU A 532 -23.51 -21.75 26.49
C LEU A 532 -24.59 -21.21 27.43
N ASP A 533 -25.51 -20.38 26.92
CA ASP A 533 -26.63 -19.84 27.69
C ASP A 533 -27.58 -20.92 28.22
N LYS A 534 -27.83 -21.98 27.43
CA LYS A 534 -28.74 -23.07 27.79
C LYS A 534 -28.08 -24.17 28.65
N HIS A 535 -26.80 -24.44 28.42
CA HIS A 535 -26.11 -25.58 29.01
C HIS A 535 -25.22 -25.20 30.21
N ARG A 536 -24.86 -23.92 30.36
CA ARG A 536 -23.95 -23.43 31.38
C ARG A 536 -24.58 -22.33 32.24
N LYS A 537 -24.03 -22.11 33.44
CA LYS A 537 -24.61 -21.19 34.46
C LYS A 537 -23.80 -19.91 34.64
N GLU A 538 -22.61 -19.85 34.07
CA GLU A 538 -21.63 -18.77 34.25
C GLU A 538 -22.06 -17.45 33.60
N GLY A 539 -22.93 -17.51 32.57
CA GLY A 539 -23.51 -16.33 31.92
C GLY A 539 -22.51 -15.50 31.11
N CYS A 540 -22.86 -14.22 30.89
CA CYS A 540 -22.00 -13.25 30.22
C CYS A 540 -21.82 -11.99 31.09
N THR A 541 -20.97 -11.08 30.65
CA THR A 541 -20.90 -9.73 31.20
C THR A 541 -21.47 -8.72 30.21
N LYS A 542 -21.52 -7.43 30.60
CA LYS A 542 -21.90 -6.34 29.67
C LYS A 542 -21.00 -6.28 28.43
N ARG A 543 -19.78 -6.81 28.51
CA ARG A 543 -18.83 -6.88 27.39
C ARG A 543 -19.39 -7.67 26.21
N ALA A 544 -20.20 -8.70 26.43
CA ALA A 544 -20.81 -9.46 25.34
C ALA A 544 -21.63 -8.56 24.40
N ILE A 545 -22.52 -7.73 24.96
CA ILE A 545 -23.33 -6.80 24.15
C ILE A 545 -22.47 -5.64 23.65
N ASP A 546 -21.57 -5.09 24.48
CA ASP A 546 -20.71 -3.96 24.07
C ASP A 546 -19.86 -4.30 22.85
N SER A 547 -19.18 -5.46 22.85
CA SER A 547 -18.34 -5.91 21.74
C SER A 547 -19.17 -6.42 20.55
N ALA A 548 -20.30 -7.08 20.77
CA ALA A 548 -21.21 -7.45 19.68
C ALA A 548 -21.80 -6.20 18.98
N ALA A 549 -22.08 -5.14 19.74
CA ALA A 549 -22.51 -3.85 19.21
C ALA A 549 -21.40 -3.12 18.44
N GLU A 550 -20.14 -3.23 18.88
CA GLU A 550 -18.98 -2.72 18.15
C GLU A 550 -18.83 -3.38 16.77
N ASN A 551 -18.88 -4.72 16.73
CA ASN A 551 -18.66 -5.49 15.51
C ASN A 551 -19.90 -5.64 14.61
N GLY A 552 -21.08 -5.20 15.06
CA GLY A 552 -22.29 -5.19 14.23
C GLY A 552 -23.10 -6.48 14.25
N PHE A 553 -22.97 -7.32 15.28
CA PHE A 553 -23.67 -8.60 15.40
C PHE A 553 -25.09 -8.45 15.96
N PHE A 554 -26.02 -8.00 15.10
CA PHE A 554 -27.42 -7.72 15.46
C PHE A 554 -28.14 -8.89 16.12
N ASP A 555 -28.06 -10.10 15.56
CA ASP A 555 -28.78 -11.26 16.08
C ASP A 555 -28.30 -11.67 17.49
N ILE A 556 -27.02 -11.46 17.79
CA ILE A 556 -26.43 -11.72 19.11
C ILE A 556 -26.90 -10.68 20.12
N VAL A 557 -26.83 -9.39 19.77
CA VAL A 557 -27.32 -8.31 20.64
C VAL A 557 -28.80 -8.51 20.95
N LYS A 558 -29.61 -8.84 19.93
CA LYS A 558 -31.03 -9.15 20.12
C LYS A 558 -31.23 -10.33 21.07
N TYR A 559 -30.54 -11.45 20.83
CA TYR A 559 -30.67 -12.63 21.67
C TYR A 559 -30.30 -12.34 23.13
N LEU A 560 -29.18 -11.67 23.37
CA LEU A 560 -28.72 -11.33 24.72
C LEU A 560 -29.68 -10.36 25.43
N LEU A 561 -30.22 -9.35 24.74
CA LEU A 561 -31.20 -8.43 25.32
C LEU A 561 -32.56 -9.09 25.65
N GLU A 562 -32.97 -10.10 24.89
CA GLU A 562 -34.26 -10.79 25.08
C GLU A 562 -34.19 -11.91 26.12
N ASN A 563 -33.03 -12.56 26.29
CA ASN A 563 -32.90 -13.76 27.12
C ASN A 563 -32.05 -13.57 28.39
N ARG A 564 -31.32 -12.45 28.51
CA ARG A 564 -30.37 -12.21 29.60
C ARG A 564 -30.61 -10.85 30.28
N SER A 565 -30.22 -10.73 31.56
CA SER A 565 -30.53 -9.57 32.41
C SER A 565 -29.33 -8.67 32.71
N GLU A 566 -28.13 -9.05 32.28
CA GLU A 566 -26.86 -8.35 32.55
C GLU A 566 -26.80 -6.97 31.90
N GLY A 567 -27.57 -6.77 30.82
CA GLY A 567 -27.69 -5.50 30.11
C GLY A 567 -26.42 -5.08 29.36
N PHE A 568 -26.37 -3.81 28.96
CA PHE A 568 -25.26 -3.21 28.21
C PHE A 568 -24.68 -2.01 28.96
N SER A 569 -23.49 -1.54 28.55
CA SER A 569 -22.92 -0.28 29.04
C SER A 569 -23.12 0.84 28.02
N GLU A 570 -22.83 2.08 28.42
CA GLU A 570 -22.81 3.23 27.50
C GLU A 570 -21.87 3.01 26.29
N SER A 571 -20.89 2.10 26.44
CA SER A 571 -19.95 1.74 25.38
C SER A 571 -20.66 1.08 24.20
N ALA A 572 -21.67 0.21 24.42
CA ALA A 572 -22.45 -0.38 23.32
C ALA A 572 -23.08 0.69 22.42
N VAL A 573 -23.68 1.72 23.02
CA VAL A 573 -24.33 2.83 22.30
C VAL A 573 -23.28 3.65 21.55
N LYS A 574 -22.15 3.97 22.20
CA LYS A 574 -21.03 4.70 21.60
C LYS A 574 -20.46 3.94 20.39
N TYR A 575 -20.21 2.64 20.52
CA TYR A 575 -19.62 1.83 19.45
C TYR A 575 -20.60 1.62 18.29
N ALA A 576 -21.88 1.32 18.57
CA ALA A 576 -22.91 1.22 17.55
C ALA A 576 -23.05 2.54 16.76
N THR A 577 -23.01 3.69 17.46
CA THR A 577 -23.07 5.02 16.86
C THR A 577 -21.85 5.33 15.99
N LYS A 578 -20.63 5.08 16.51
CA LYS A 578 -19.38 5.32 15.78
C LYS A 578 -19.28 4.46 14.53
N ASN A 579 -19.67 3.19 14.59
CA ASN A 579 -19.48 2.25 13.50
C ASN A 579 -20.64 2.27 12.47
N GLY A 580 -21.80 2.84 12.82
CA GLY A 580 -22.92 3.01 11.90
C GLY A 580 -23.98 1.91 11.98
N HIS A 581 -24.08 1.20 13.11
CA HIS A 581 -24.95 0.04 13.27
C HIS A 581 -26.37 0.44 13.71
N LEU A 582 -27.12 1.07 12.81
CA LEU A 582 -28.47 1.61 13.08
C LEU A 582 -29.44 0.57 13.68
N GLY A 583 -29.45 -0.66 13.15
CA GLY A 583 -30.33 -1.71 13.68
C GLY A 583 -30.05 -2.07 15.13
N ILE A 584 -28.76 -2.18 15.49
CA ILE A 584 -28.33 -2.45 16.87
C ILE A 584 -28.69 -1.27 17.76
N LEU A 585 -28.41 -0.06 17.29
CA LEU A 585 -28.72 1.16 18.01
C LEU A 585 -30.22 1.23 18.33
N SER A 586 -31.10 0.95 17.36
CA SER A 586 -32.55 0.90 17.58
C SER A 586 -33.00 -0.14 18.61
N LEU A 587 -32.33 -1.30 18.67
CA LEU A 587 -32.60 -2.33 19.67
C LEU A 587 -32.15 -1.88 21.07
N LEU A 588 -30.94 -1.32 21.19
CA LEU A 588 -30.44 -0.79 22.45
C LEU A 588 -31.38 0.30 22.99
N PHE A 589 -31.91 1.16 22.11
CA PHE A 589 -32.89 2.17 22.48
C PHE A 589 -34.20 1.60 23.02
N LYS A 590 -34.74 0.56 22.38
CA LYS A 590 -35.96 -0.10 22.86
C LYS A 590 -35.81 -0.68 24.27
N HIS A 591 -34.60 -1.10 24.63
CA HIS A 591 -34.28 -1.72 25.93
C HIS A 591 -33.63 -0.73 26.93
N ARG A 592 -33.54 0.57 26.60
CA ARG A 592 -33.00 1.60 27.50
C ARG A 592 -33.99 1.94 28.62
N SER A 593 -33.50 2.20 29.84
CA SER A 593 -34.33 2.75 30.92
C SER A 593 -34.84 4.15 30.54
N VAL A 594 -36.10 4.45 30.89
CA VAL A 594 -36.78 5.74 30.65
C VAL A 594 -36.03 6.93 31.28
N THR A 595 -35.13 6.67 32.24
CA THR A 595 -34.34 7.68 32.96
C THR A 595 -33.13 8.20 32.21
N ASP A 596 -32.63 7.49 31.20
CA ASP A 596 -31.42 7.87 30.45
C ASP A 596 -31.83 8.67 29.21
N LYS A 597 -32.07 9.96 29.42
CA LYS A 597 -32.34 10.91 28.32
C LYS A 597 -31.17 10.92 27.33
N TRP A 598 -31.48 11.16 26.06
CA TRP A 598 -30.49 11.32 25.00
C TRP A 598 -29.40 12.31 25.40
N ASN A 599 -28.15 11.84 25.38
CA ASN A 599 -27.01 12.70 25.68
C ASN A 599 -26.54 13.37 24.39
N PHE A 600 -26.33 14.69 24.43
CA PHE A 600 -25.69 15.49 23.36
C PHE A 600 -24.42 14.83 22.78
N LEU A 601 -23.73 14.04 23.60
CA LEU A 601 -22.55 13.27 23.23
C LEU A 601 -22.80 12.25 22.11
N GLU A 602 -23.98 11.60 22.06
CA GLU A 602 -24.32 10.59 21.05
C GLU A 602 -24.51 11.23 19.67
N MET A 603 -25.20 12.38 19.61
CA MET A 603 -25.34 13.18 18.39
C MET A 603 -23.97 13.68 17.90
N LYS A 604 -23.14 14.23 18.79
CA LYS A 604 -21.79 14.68 18.46
C LYS A 604 -20.92 13.56 17.87
N LEU A 605 -21.00 12.36 18.45
CA LEU A 605 -20.28 11.18 17.97
C LEU A 605 -20.77 10.71 16.59
N ALA A 606 -22.09 10.69 16.36
CA ALA A 606 -22.66 10.31 15.06
C ALA A 606 -22.21 11.26 13.95
N VAL A 607 -22.17 12.56 14.27
CA VAL A 607 -21.78 13.62 13.34
C VAL A 607 -20.28 13.59 13.04
N ASN A 608 -19.42 13.47 14.07
CA ASN A 608 -17.97 13.33 13.86
C ASN A 608 -17.59 12.05 13.10
N SER A 609 -18.42 11.00 13.21
CA SER A 609 -18.20 9.71 12.52
C SER A 609 -18.85 9.66 11.12
N GLY A 610 -19.53 10.72 10.68
CA GLY A 610 -20.11 10.83 9.34
C GLY A 610 -21.33 9.93 9.09
N LYS A 611 -22.04 9.48 10.12
CA LYS A 611 -23.11 8.47 10.02
C LYS A 611 -24.49 9.11 9.83
N LEU A 612 -24.80 9.55 8.61
CA LEU A 612 -26.05 10.26 8.26
C LEU A 612 -27.34 9.56 8.76
N GLU A 613 -27.47 8.25 8.53
CA GLU A 613 -28.69 7.52 8.90
C GLU A 613 -28.88 7.43 10.42
N ILE A 614 -27.78 7.44 11.19
CA ILE A 614 -27.86 7.55 12.64
C ILE A 614 -28.22 8.97 13.03
N VAL A 615 -27.62 10.00 12.43
CA VAL A 615 -27.98 11.40 12.69
C VAL A 615 -29.48 11.65 12.49
N LYS A 616 -30.07 11.13 11.39
CA LYS A 616 -31.52 11.15 11.14
C LYS A 616 -32.29 10.43 12.24
N PHE A 617 -31.90 9.20 12.56
CA PHE A 617 -32.56 8.40 13.58
C PHE A 617 -32.54 9.06 14.97
N ILE A 618 -31.40 9.63 15.37
CA ILE A 618 -31.29 10.40 16.62
C ILE A 618 -32.20 11.62 16.56
N HIS A 619 -32.16 12.37 15.46
CA HIS A 619 -33.00 13.55 15.25
C HIS A 619 -34.50 13.23 15.34
N ASP A 620 -34.96 12.13 14.76
CA ASP A 620 -36.37 11.70 14.77
C ASP A 620 -36.86 11.18 16.13
N ASN A 621 -35.94 10.72 17.01
CA ASN A 621 -36.26 10.10 18.30
C ASN A 621 -35.96 10.98 19.52
N VAL A 622 -35.41 12.18 19.31
CA VAL A 622 -35.31 13.22 20.35
C VAL A 622 -36.64 13.99 20.35
N SER A 623 -37.46 13.76 21.38
CA SER A 623 -38.80 14.35 21.51
C SER A 623 -38.80 15.88 21.38
N GLU A 624 -39.77 16.41 20.62
CA GLU A 624 -40.13 17.82 20.46
C GLU A 624 -40.38 18.58 21.79
N ALA A 625 -40.41 17.91 22.94
CA ALA A 625 -40.55 18.52 24.25
C ALA A 625 -39.17 18.87 24.86
N LYS A 626 -38.72 20.11 24.60
CA LYS A 626 -37.49 20.81 25.07
C LYS A 626 -36.29 20.87 24.12
N PHE A 627 -36.54 21.21 22.86
CA PHE A 627 -35.69 22.21 22.20
C PHE A 627 -36.26 23.62 22.47
N THR A 628 -36.55 23.95 23.73
CA THR A 628 -36.41 25.35 24.12
C THR A 628 -34.91 25.59 24.09
N TYR A 629 -34.46 26.25 23.04
CA TYR A 629 -33.09 26.65 22.70
C TYR A 629 -32.25 27.26 23.86
N HIS A 630 -32.83 27.43 25.05
CA HIS A 630 -32.19 27.97 26.25
C HIS A 630 -31.33 26.99 27.04
N ASP A 631 -31.53 25.67 26.96
CA ASP A 631 -30.69 24.72 27.73
C ASP A 631 -29.38 24.35 27.00
N MET A 632 -29.12 24.93 25.81
CA MET A 632 -27.80 24.91 25.17
C MET A 632 -26.85 25.99 25.72
N ASP A 633 -27.33 26.91 26.57
CA ASP A 633 -26.56 28.05 27.10
C ASP A 633 -25.73 27.74 28.36
N GLN A 634 -25.76 26.51 28.91
CA GLN A 634 -24.98 26.16 30.12
C GLN A 634 -23.83 25.15 29.91
N ALA A 635 -23.41 24.95 28.67
CA ALA A 635 -22.06 24.43 28.36
C ALA A 635 -21.27 25.45 27.53
N ALA A 636 -21.36 26.72 27.94
CA ALA A 636 -20.51 27.81 27.52
C ALA A 636 -19.08 27.60 28.06
N PHE A 637 -18.30 26.72 27.41
CA PHE A 637 -16.84 26.89 27.31
C PHE A 637 -16.16 26.11 26.17
N ASP A 638 -16.83 25.18 25.47
CA ASP A 638 -16.25 24.47 24.31
C ASP A 638 -17.26 24.32 23.15
N GLY A 639 -17.96 25.42 22.84
CA GLY A 639 -19.01 25.53 21.80
C GLY A 639 -18.54 25.18 20.39
N SER A 640 -18.36 23.88 20.14
CA SER A 640 -18.13 23.27 18.83
C SER A 640 -19.33 22.43 18.44
N GLY A 641 -20.28 23.07 17.75
CA GLY A 641 -21.55 22.48 17.32
C GLY A 641 -21.38 21.27 16.40
N ALA A 642 -22.43 20.46 16.27
CA ALA A 642 -22.50 19.34 15.33
C ALA A 642 -22.06 19.76 13.92
N ILE A 643 -22.45 20.95 13.47
CA ILE A 643 -22.08 21.52 12.16
C ILE A 643 -20.56 21.71 12.03
N GLN A 644 -19.89 22.22 13.07
CA GLN A 644 -18.43 22.36 13.08
C GLN A 644 -17.74 20.99 13.07
N GLY A 645 -18.26 20.01 13.82
CA GLY A 645 -17.78 18.63 13.79
C GLY A 645 -17.91 17.97 12.41
N ALA A 646 -19.03 18.20 11.72
CA ALA A 646 -19.24 17.73 10.35
C ALA A 646 -18.25 18.39 9.37
N CYS A 647 -18.01 19.69 9.53
CA CYS A 647 -17.10 20.46 8.69
C CYS A 647 -15.64 20.05 8.87
N LEU A 648 -15.15 20.00 10.12
CA LEU A 648 -13.76 19.64 10.44
C LEU A 648 -13.37 18.25 9.94
N ASN A 649 -14.33 17.32 9.92
CA ASN A 649 -14.11 15.93 9.47
C ASN A 649 -14.50 15.69 7.99
N GLY A 650 -14.93 16.71 7.25
CA GLY A 650 -15.23 16.59 5.81
C GLY A 650 -16.56 15.89 5.47
N HIS A 651 -17.53 15.80 6.40
CA HIS A 651 -18.75 15.01 6.23
C HIS A 651 -19.88 15.78 5.52
N ILE A 652 -19.73 16.00 4.21
CA ILE A 652 -20.62 16.83 3.36
C ILE A 652 -22.11 16.44 3.50
N LYS A 653 -22.43 15.14 3.45
CA LYS A 653 -23.83 14.68 3.51
C LYS A 653 -24.50 14.90 4.87
N VAL A 654 -23.71 14.80 5.95
CA VAL A 654 -24.19 15.10 7.30
C VAL A 654 -24.39 16.60 7.44
N LEU A 655 -23.44 17.39 6.92
CA LEU A 655 -23.53 18.84 6.91
C LEU A 655 -24.76 19.34 6.14
N ASP A 656 -24.99 18.84 4.91
CA ASP A 656 -26.16 19.16 4.09
C ASP A 656 -27.48 18.87 4.83
N TYR A 657 -27.58 17.69 5.45
CA TYR A 657 -28.75 17.32 6.24
C TYR A 657 -28.97 18.26 7.45
N LEU A 658 -27.92 18.62 8.18
CA LEU A 658 -28.02 19.55 9.32
C LEU A 658 -28.41 20.97 8.87
N LEU A 659 -27.90 21.42 7.72
CA LEU A 659 -28.23 22.72 7.13
C LEU A 659 -29.70 22.78 6.65
N GLN A 660 -30.21 21.70 6.05
CA GLN A 660 -31.61 21.61 5.59
C GLN A 660 -32.62 21.63 6.75
N ASN A 661 -32.25 21.13 7.93
CA ASN A 661 -33.10 21.08 9.13
C ASN A 661 -32.91 22.29 10.07
N GLN A 662 -32.48 23.46 9.55
CA GLN A 662 -32.34 24.73 10.29
C GLN A 662 -31.49 24.66 11.58
N CYS A 663 -30.55 23.72 11.67
CA CYS A 663 -29.69 23.59 12.85
C CYS A 663 -28.57 24.64 12.93
N CYS A 664 -28.45 25.53 11.93
CA CYS A 664 -27.35 26.46 11.76
C CYS A 664 -27.72 27.87 12.23
N LYS A 665 -27.08 28.34 13.31
CA LYS A 665 -27.18 29.75 13.72
C LYS A 665 -26.27 30.62 12.85
N GLU A 666 -26.63 31.90 12.68
CA GLU A 666 -25.89 32.87 11.86
C GLU A 666 -24.41 33.00 12.28
N TRP A 667 -24.13 32.98 13.58
CA TRP A 667 -22.74 33.03 14.10
C TRP A 667 -21.96 31.72 13.91
N GLU A 668 -22.63 30.56 13.90
CA GLU A 668 -22.00 29.25 13.65
C GLU A 668 -21.62 29.10 12.18
N PHE A 669 -22.46 29.62 11.28
CA PHE A 669 -22.20 29.65 9.84
C PHE A 669 -20.86 30.32 9.51
N PHE A 670 -20.60 31.50 10.07
CA PHE A 670 -19.37 32.25 9.81
C PHE A 670 -18.12 31.50 10.31
N SER A 671 -18.17 30.94 11.51
CA SER A 671 -17.05 30.16 12.06
C SER A 671 -16.75 28.92 11.23
N VAL A 672 -17.79 28.22 10.76
CA VAL A 672 -17.65 26.99 9.96
C VAL A 672 -17.12 27.29 8.57
N LEU A 673 -17.55 28.39 7.93
CA LEU A 673 -17.05 28.82 6.63
C LEU A 673 -15.57 29.23 6.66
N GLU A 674 -15.16 29.97 7.69
CA GLU A 674 -13.75 30.35 7.90
C GLU A 674 -12.87 29.10 8.03
N ARG A 675 -13.33 28.14 8.84
CA ARG A 675 -12.60 26.88 9.12
C ARG A 675 -12.56 25.95 7.90
N ALA A 676 -13.65 25.86 7.14
CA ALA A 676 -13.68 25.09 5.88
C ALA A 676 -12.67 25.63 4.85
N SER A 677 -12.49 26.95 4.84
CA SER A 677 -11.56 27.65 3.95
C SER A 677 -10.09 27.48 4.38
N GLU A 678 -9.82 27.48 5.69
CA GLU A 678 -8.51 27.18 6.28
C GLU A 678 -8.06 25.72 6.06
N PHE A 679 -8.99 24.75 6.11
CA PHE A 679 -8.67 23.33 5.88
C PHE A 679 -8.75 22.88 4.41
N GLY A 680 -9.15 23.76 3.49
CA GLY A 680 -9.15 23.43 2.06
C GLY A 680 -10.34 22.61 1.56
N PHE A 681 -11.49 22.61 2.26
CA PHE A 681 -12.67 21.80 1.89
C PHE A 681 -13.60 22.50 0.88
N LEU A 682 -13.18 22.59 -0.39
CA LEU A 682 -13.95 23.25 -1.46
C LEU A 682 -15.43 22.79 -1.55
N PRO A 683 -15.78 21.49 -1.53
CA PRO A 683 -17.19 21.08 -1.61
C PRO A 683 -18.05 21.52 -0.42
N ILE A 684 -17.44 21.69 0.76
CA ILE A 684 -18.12 22.22 1.95
C ILE A 684 -18.33 23.72 1.80
N VAL A 685 -17.32 24.45 1.30
CA VAL A 685 -17.44 25.89 1.01
C VAL A 685 -18.53 26.15 -0.02
N GLU A 686 -18.57 25.37 -1.11
CA GLU A 686 -19.63 25.45 -2.12
C GLU A 686 -21.02 25.19 -1.52
N LEU A 687 -21.16 24.14 -0.71
CA LEU A 687 -22.42 23.79 -0.05
C LEU A 687 -22.90 24.92 0.89
N LEU A 688 -22.02 25.47 1.71
CA LEU A 688 -22.33 26.56 2.66
C LEU A 688 -22.75 27.84 1.92
N VAL A 689 -22.00 28.22 0.88
CA VAL A 689 -22.31 29.39 0.05
C VAL A 689 -23.65 29.22 -0.67
N ASN A 690 -23.93 28.04 -1.22
CA ASN A 690 -25.19 27.75 -1.90
C ASN A 690 -26.37 27.76 -0.92
N TRP A 691 -26.19 27.19 0.28
CA TRP A 691 -27.20 27.23 1.34
C TRP A 691 -27.49 28.67 1.77
N TRP A 692 -26.47 29.52 1.97
CA TRP A 692 -26.66 30.94 2.31
C TRP A 692 -27.47 31.70 1.23
N LYS A 693 -27.22 31.39 -0.04
CA LYS A 693 -27.94 32.00 -1.18
C LYS A 693 -29.40 31.57 -1.28
N THR A 694 -29.86 30.56 -0.54
CA THR A 694 -31.27 30.14 -0.59
C THR A 694 -32.19 31.17 0.10
N PRO A 695 -33.33 31.55 -0.52
CA PRO A 695 -34.23 32.57 0.02
C PRO A 695 -34.80 32.15 1.39
N GLY A 696 -34.67 33.00 2.40
CA GLY A 696 -35.18 32.77 3.76
C GLY A 696 -34.12 32.40 4.80
N ASN A 697 -32.89 32.07 4.38
CA ASN A 697 -31.76 31.78 5.29
C ASN A 697 -30.80 32.98 5.46
N ALA A 698 -30.92 34.01 4.62
CA ALA A 698 -30.11 35.21 4.68
C ALA A 698 -30.57 36.13 5.82
N GLY A 699 -29.76 36.25 6.87
CA GLY A 699 -29.94 37.25 7.92
C GLY A 699 -29.49 38.64 7.50
N SER A 700 -29.89 39.65 8.27
CA SER A 700 -29.78 41.08 7.92
C SER A 700 -28.51 41.78 8.43
N SER A 701 -27.38 41.08 8.61
CA SER A 701 -26.15 41.62 9.24
C SER A 701 -24.84 41.10 8.58
N PRO A 702 -23.62 41.60 8.92
CA PRO A 702 -22.56 41.99 7.98
C PRO A 702 -21.88 40.84 7.23
N ILE A 703 -22.58 40.34 6.20
CA ILE A 703 -22.22 39.33 5.21
C ILE A 703 -20.77 39.42 4.73
N ASN A 704 -20.28 40.64 4.43
CA ASN A 704 -19.00 40.79 3.78
C ASN A 704 -17.80 40.43 4.67
N ILE A 705 -17.87 40.54 5.99
CA ILE A 705 -16.70 40.36 6.86
C ILE A 705 -16.28 38.88 6.94
N ALA A 706 -17.23 37.96 7.07
CA ALA A 706 -16.92 36.54 7.18
C ALA A 706 -16.47 35.91 5.85
N PHE A 707 -17.10 36.31 4.73
CA PHE A 707 -16.65 35.89 3.40
C PHE A 707 -15.26 36.45 3.08
N GLN A 708 -14.99 37.69 3.47
CA GLN A 708 -13.68 38.32 3.34
C GLN A 708 -12.61 37.56 4.13
N LYS A 709 -12.85 37.28 5.42
CA LYS A 709 -11.91 36.55 6.27
C LYS A 709 -11.68 35.11 5.81
N SER A 710 -12.72 34.45 5.31
CA SER A 710 -12.61 33.11 4.69
C SER A 710 -11.76 33.13 3.43
N PHE A 711 -11.89 34.18 2.60
CA PHE A 711 -11.07 34.40 1.42
C PHE A 711 -9.60 34.69 1.77
N GLU A 712 -9.35 35.50 2.79
CA GLU A 712 -8.02 35.78 3.34
C GLU A 712 -7.34 34.50 3.84
N ASN A 713 -8.03 33.68 4.63
CA ASN A 713 -7.52 32.38 5.10
C ASN A 713 -7.18 31.44 3.92
N ALA A 714 -8.07 31.33 2.93
CA ALA A 714 -7.83 30.50 1.75
C ALA A 714 -6.59 30.95 0.95
N ILE A 715 -6.32 32.26 0.91
CA ILE A 715 -5.12 32.83 0.28
C ILE A 715 -3.87 32.48 1.08
N LEU A 716 -3.87 32.75 2.40
CA LEU A 716 -2.71 32.53 3.29
C LEU A 716 -2.28 31.06 3.35
N ASP A 717 -3.24 30.13 3.31
CA ASP A 717 -2.97 28.69 3.38
C ASP A 717 -2.69 28.04 2.02
N GLY A 718 -3.02 28.71 0.90
CA GLY A 718 -2.62 28.28 -0.43
C GLY A 718 -3.72 27.68 -1.32
N TYR A 719 -4.99 27.82 -0.97
CA TYR A 719 -6.13 27.22 -1.66
C TYR A 719 -6.72 28.15 -2.73
N LEU A 720 -6.02 28.25 -3.87
CA LEU A 720 -6.40 29.14 -5.00
C LEU A 720 -7.82 28.88 -5.54
N THR A 721 -8.29 27.64 -5.56
CA THR A 721 -9.63 27.28 -6.06
C THR A 721 -10.74 27.79 -5.15
N ILE A 722 -10.55 27.71 -3.83
CA ILE A 722 -11.48 28.24 -2.83
C ILE A 722 -11.49 29.77 -2.89
N ALA A 723 -10.31 30.39 -2.96
CA ALA A 723 -10.19 31.84 -3.09
C ALA A 723 -10.91 32.35 -4.36
N ARG A 724 -10.72 31.70 -5.51
CA ARG A 724 -11.45 32.01 -6.75
C ARG A 724 -12.96 31.89 -6.57
N PHE A 725 -13.41 30.76 -6.02
CA PHE A 725 -14.83 30.51 -5.82
C PHE A 725 -15.49 31.57 -4.93
N LEU A 726 -14.89 31.88 -3.77
CA LEU A 726 -15.39 32.91 -2.84
C LEU A 726 -15.38 34.31 -3.49
N PHE A 727 -14.33 34.66 -4.23
CA PHE A 727 -14.22 35.94 -4.93
C PHE A 727 -15.26 36.12 -6.04
N GLU A 728 -15.52 35.08 -6.82
CA GLU A 728 -16.47 35.14 -7.93
C GLU A 728 -17.93 35.13 -7.47
N ASN A 729 -18.21 34.47 -6.34
CA ASN A 729 -19.57 34.15 -5.92
C ASN A 729 -20.09 34.94 -4.70
N CYS A 730 -19.22 35.51 -3.86
CA CYS A 730 -19.61 36.08 -2.57
C CYS A 730 -19.08 37.50 -2.33
N LEU A 731 -17.95 37.86 -2.92
CA LEU A 731 -17.39 39.21 -2.86
C LEU A 731 -17.81 39.94 -4.13
N ASP A 732 -18.32 41.17 -4.05
CA ASP A 732 -18.88 41.96 -5.18
C ASP A 732 -17.83 42.39 -6.23
N ARG A 733 -16.80 41.57 -6.49
CA ARG A 733 -15.65 41.83 -7.37
C ARG A 733 -14.94 43.15 -7.07
N LYS A 734 -15.04 43.64 -5.82
CA LYS A 734 -14.35 44.86 -5.41
C LYS A 734 -12.85 44.60 -5.33
N PRO A 735 -12.01 45.54 -5.80
CA PRO A 735 -10.56 45.42 -5.71
C PRO A 735 -10.13 45.33 -4.24
N PHE A 736 -9.21 44.42 -3.97
CA PHE A 736 -8.78 44.06 -2.62
C PHE A 736 -7.39 44.67 -2.33
N ASP A 737 -7.26 45.39 -1.22
CA ASP A 737 -5.97 45.83 -0.68
C ASP A 737 -5.38 44.76 0.25
N ILE A 738 -4.50 43.90 -0.27
CA ILE A 738 -3.70 43.00 0.56
C ILE A 738 -2.54 43.81 1.08
N ASN A 739 -2.36 43.86 2.40
CA ASN A 739 -1.24 44.55 2.99
C ASN A 739 0.10 43.92 2.55
N GLU A 740 1.16 44.71 2.57
CA GLU A 740 2.49 44.28 2.09
C GLU A 740 3.07 43.11 2.91
N TYR A 741 2.62 42.96 4.17
CA TYR A 741 3.01 41.89 5.10
C TYR A 741 2.47 40.50 4.66
N ASP A 742 1.22 40.41 4.23
CA ASP A 742 0.61 39.15 3.77
C ASP A 742 1.18 38.71 2.42
N ILE A 743 1.49 39.67 1.53
CA ILE A 743 2.21 39.40 0.28
C ILE A 743 3.61 38.84 0.57
N GLN A 744 4.27 39.34 1.62
CA GLN A 744 5.57 38.84 2.06
C GLN A 744 5.47 37.41 2.62
N GLN A 745 4.46 37.09 3.44
CA GLN A 745 4.23 35.72 3.90
C GLN A 745 3.94 34.73 2.75
N LEU A 746 3.18 35.14 1.73
CA LEU A 746 2.90 34.31 0.55
C LEU A 746 4.15 34.02 -0.29
N LYS A 747 5.07 34.99 -0.37
CA LYS A 747 6.37 34.83 -1.03
C LYS A 747 7.27 33.88 -0.24
N GLU A 748 7.34 34.03 1.08
CA GLU A 748 8.13 33.15 1.97
C GLU A 748 7.63 31.70 1.94
N ARG A 749 6.30 31.49 1.80
CA ARG A 749 5.68 30.16 1.64
C ARG A 749 5.65 29.62 0.20
N GLY A 750 6.24 30.33 -0.78
CA GLY A 750 6.36 29.88 -2.17
C GLY A 750 5.05 29.80 -2.99
N ARG A 751 4.00 30.55 -2.62
CA ARG A 751 2.65 30.45 -3.24
C ARG A 751 2.49 31.34 -4.50
N ILE A 752 3.29 31.11 -5.54
CA ILE A 752 3.40 31.96 -6.76
C ILE A 752 2.08 32.09 -7.55
N ALA A 753 1.28 31.03 -7.65
CA ALA A 753 0.02 31.05 -8.41
C ALA A 753 -1.03 32.00 -7.81
N ILE A 754 -1.02 32.15 -6.47
CA ILE A 754 -1.91 33.06 -5.75
C ILE A 754 -1.47 34.50 -5.94
N ILE A 755 -0.16 34.76 -5.87
CA ILE A 755 0.42 36.08 -6.13
C ILE A 755 0.05 36.56 -7.55
N ARG A 756 0.11 35.68 -8.57
CA ARG A 756 -0.32 36.02 -9.93
C ARG A 756 -1.82 36.31 -10.00
N TYR A 757 -2.65 35.49 -9.33
CA TYR A 757 -4.09 35.69 -9.30
C TYR A 757 -4.48 37.02 -8.65
N LEU A 758 -3.84 37.38 -7.54
CA LEU A 758 -4.04 38.66 -6.85
C LEU A 758 -3.57 39.85 -7.69
N ASN A 759 -2.39 39.76 -8.29
CA ASN A 759 -1.87 40.80 -9.19
C ASN A 759 -2.76 41.06 -10.40
N ASN A 760 -3.39 40.01 -10.95
CA ASN A 760 -4.26 40.12 -12.11
C ASN A 760 -5.64 40.71 -11.77
N ASN A 761 -6.11 40.57 -10.51
CA ASN A 761 -7.41 41.08 -10.07
C ASN A 761 -7.34 42.36 -9.22
N GLY A 762 -6.13 42.81 -8.84
CA GLY A 762 -5.91 43.89 -7.86
C GLY A 762 -5.16 45.12 -8.36
N LYS A 763 -5.21 45.50 -9.65
CA LYS A 763 -4.53 46.72 -10.13
C LYS A 763 -5.38 47.64 -11.01
N GLU A 764 -5.93 48.67 -10.37
CA GLU A 764 -5.82 50.05 -10.85
C GLU A 764 -5.09 50.87 -9.77
N LEU A 765 -3.80 51.14 -9.98
CA LEU A 765 -3.17 52.34 -9.42
C LEU A 765 -2.77 53.18 -10.63
N GLY A 766 -3.58 54.20 -10.88
CA GLY A 766 -3.51 55.06 -12.06
C GLY A 766 -2.24 55.88 -12.14
N GLY A 767 -1.79 56.09 -13.38
CA GLY A 767 -0.87 57.17 -13.72
C GLY A 767 -1.63 58.48 -13.95
N GLY A 768 -0.98 59.61 -13.65
CA GLY A 768 -1.35 60.90 -14.21
C GLY A 768 -1.11 62.13 -13.32
N GLY A 769 -0.03 62.85 -13.59
CA GLY A 769 -0.07 64.33 -13.69
C GLY A 769 0.31 65.18 -12.47
N GLY A 770 1.51 65.79 -12.55
CA GLY A 770 1.68 67.25 -12.50
C GLY A 770 1.66 68.00 -11.15
N GLY A 771 2.84 68.54 -10.77
CA GLY A 771 3.01 69.97 -10.50
C GLY A 771 2.86 70.51 -9.06
N GLY A 772 3.94 71.12 -8.56
CA GLY A 772 3.98 72.11 -7.45
C GLY A 772 3.95 71.49 -6.05
N GLY A 773 4.74 71.88 -5.05
CA GLY A 773 5.58 73.04 -4.84
C GLY A 773 5.50 73.39 -3.34
N GLY A 774 6.65 73.43 -2.65
CA GLY A 774 6.87 74.27 -1.46
C GLY A 774 6.39 73.79 -0.07
N GLY A 775 7.35 73.62 0.84
CA GLY A 775 7.40 74.48 2.04
C GLY A 775 7.06 73.88 3.41
N GLY A 776 8.07 73.89 4.30
CA GLY A 776 7.95 74.03 5.77
C GLY A 776 7.48 72.78 6.53
N GLY A 777 8.01 72.39 7.68
CA GLY A 777 8.87 73.07 8.65
C GLY A 777 8.44 72.61 10.06
N GLY A 778 9.41 72.27 10.91
CA GLY A 778 9.22 72.02 12.35
C GLY A 778 8.54 70.69 12.70
N GLY A 779 8.89 69.96 13.74
CA GLY A 779 9.71 70.26 14.90
C GLY A 779 9.19 69.40 16.07
N GLY A 780 10.12 68.94 16.92
CA GLY A 780 9.82 68.32 18.21
C GLY A 780 9.50 66.82 18.13
N GLY A 781 10.12 65.94 18.91
CA GLY A 781 10.94 66.16 20.09
C GLY A 781 10.62 65.06 21.11
N GLY A 782 11.66 64.47 21.70
CA GLY A 782 11.59 63.65 22.91
C GLY A 782 11.00 62.25 22.70
N GLY A 783 11.63 61.17 23.14
CA GLY A 783 12.65 61.05 24.17
C GLY A 783 12.16 60.06 25.22
N GLY A 784 13.05 59.12 25.57
CA GLY A 784 12.92 58.26 26.75
C GLY A 784 11.99 57.07 26.54
N GLY A 785 12.36 55.87 26.93
CA GLY A 785 13.51 55.39 27.67
C GLY A 785 13.37 53.86 27.69
N GLY A 786 14.50 53.16 27.70
CA GLY A 786 14.85 52.36 28.86
C GLY A 786 14.12 51.00 28.83
N GLY A 787 14.80 49.87 28.75
CA GLY A 787 16.21 49.65 28.95
C GLY A 787 16.39 48.18 29.30
N GLY A 788 17.48 47.64 28.78
CA GLY A 788 18.19 46.53 29.41
C GLY A 788 17.72 45.14 29.00
N GLY A 789 18.59 44.24 28.62
CA GLY A 789 20.05 44.28 28.73
C GLY A 789 20.54 42.88 29.06
N GLY A 790 21.66 42.52 28.47
CA GLY A 790 22.41 41.29 28.76
C GLY A 790 21.97 40.12 27.89
N GLY A 791 22.80 39.53 27.04
CA GLY A 791 24.26 39.53 27.01
C GLY A 791 24.78 38.11 27.19
N GLY A 792 25.73 37.72 26.34
CA GLY A 792 26.48 36.46 26.40
C GLY A 792 25.87 35.37 25.52
N GLY A 793 26.55 34.80 24.51
CA GLY A 793 27.99 34.67 24.29
C GLY A 793 28.44 33.23 24.58
N GLY A 794 28.98 32.57 23.57
CA GLY A 794 29.51 31.19 23.59
C GLY A 794 28.82 30.35 22.50
N GLY A 795 29.44 30.04 21.36
CA GLY A 795 30.63 29.16 21.23
C GLY A 795 30.13 27.70 21.33
N GLY A 796 30.24 26.78 20.38
CA GLY A 796 31.18 26.54 19.29
C GLY A 796 31.34 25.00 19.20
N GLY A 797 31.50 24.45 17.99
CA GLY A 797 31.72 23.02 17.72
C GLY A 797 30.40 22.25 17.49
N GLY A 798 30.20 21.49 16.41
CA GLY A 798 31.12 20.76 15.55
C GLY A 798 30.76 19.26 15.65
N GLY A 799 30.53 18.59 14.51
CA GLY A 799 30.45 17.13 14.46
C GLY A 799 29.30 16.58 13.64
N ASP A 800 29.67 15.97 12.51
CA ASP A 800 28.88 15.17 11.58
C ASP A 800 28.18 13.96 12.23
N GLY A 801 27.17 13.40 11.55
CA GLY A 801 26.64 12.09 11.92
C GLY A 801 25.33 11.72 11.22
N ASP A 802 25.47 10.95 10.15
CA ASP A 802 24.45 10.22 9.39
C ASP A 802 23.38 9.50 10.24
N GLY A 803 22.21 9.26 9.64
CA GLY A 803 21.32 8.23 10.17
C GLY A 803 19.89 8.18 9.64
N ASP A 804 19.66 8.35 8.33
CA ASP A 804 18.41 7.89 7.71
C ASP A 804 18.38 6.36 7.74
N GLY A 805 17.61 5.80 8.67
CA GLY A 805 17.43 4.38 8.88
C GLY A 805 16.00 4.02 9.23
N GLY A 806 15.30 3.40 8.27
CA GLY A 806 14.04 2.68 8.48
C GLY A 806 12.83 3.35 7.82
N GLY A 807 12.12 2.75 6.86
CA GLY A 807 12.19 1.38 6.39
C GLY A 807 11.41 1.26 5.09
N ILE A 808 12.16 0.99 4.02
CA ILE A 808 11.71 0.28 2.83
C ILE A 808 11.42 -1.15 3.28
N LEU A 809 10.14 -1.47 3.50
CA LEU A 809 9.71 -2.83 3.81
C LEU A 809 8.31 -3.06 3.25
N CYS A 810 8.16 -3.02 1.92
CA CYS A 810 6.98 -3.57 1.21
C CYS A 810 7.17 -3.86 -0.29
N ILE A 811 8.39 -4.16 -0.78
CA ILE A 811 8.59 -4.54 -2.21
C ILE A 811 9.49 -5.78 -2.35
N PHE A 812 9.17 -6.88 -1.64
CA PHE A 812 9.86 -8.17 -1.84
C PHE A 812 8.95 -9.41 -1.89
N VAL A 813 7.66 -9.25 -2.21
CA VAL A 813 6.72 -10.38 -2.36
C VAL A 813 6.16 -10.56 -3.79
N LEU A 814 6.54 -9.73 -4.76
CA LEU A 814 5.92 -9.75 -6.11
C LEU A 814 6.88 -10.11 -7.27
N CYS A 815 7.87 -10.99 -7.05
CA CYS A 815 8.79 -11.45 -8.12
C CYS A 815 8.78 -12.98 -8.37
N HIS A 816 7.70 -13.71 -8.04
CA HIS A 816 7.62 -15.16 -8.29
C HIS A 816 6.38 -15.64 -9.07
N LEU A 817 5.73 -14.76 -9.84
CA LEU A 817 4.53 -15.11 -10.62
C LEU A 817 4.60 -14.80 -12.13
N PHE A 818 5.79 -14.55 -12.70
CA PHE A 818 5.95 -14.26 -14.13
C PHE A 818 6.98 -15.16 -14.84
N THR A 819 6.86 -16.48 -14.68
CA THR A 819 7.61 -17.46 -15.50
C THR A 819 6.72 -18.55 -16.11
N ASN A 820 5.50 -18.19 -16.52
CA ASN A 820 4.76 -18.91 -17.55
C ASN A 820 3.77 -17.96 -18.24
N PHE A 821 4.24 -17.28 -19.29
CA PHE A 821 3.45 -16.86 -20.44
C PHE A 821 4.35 -16.68 -21.65
#